data_AF-A0A5M3Y591-F1
#
_entry.id   AF-A0A5M3Y591-F1
#
_cell.length_a   1.000
_cell.length_b   1.000
_cell.length_c   1.000
_cell.angle_alpha   90.00
_cell.angle_beta   90.00
_cell.angle_gamma   90.00
#
_symmetry.space_group_name_H-M   'P 1'
#
loop_
_entity.id
_entity.type
_entity.pdbx_description
1 polymer ?
#
loop_
_entity_poly.entity_id
_entity_poly.type
_entity_poly.pdbx_seq_one_letter_code
_entity_poly.pdbx_strand_id
1 'polypeptide(L)'
;MSAVCLVCYETWPAVDETRCPDCGWITADGNDPDSEQLDRARHLRDLRAAIRVARKSGWPTPADLKSFRRLLRGTLSTESDEERKELDAAHAEADRAQQMDWRASVRGSDALAEGFTLFTDTASSLRHHLFIVRLTRDDMAAQEYVLNPGTGRPEPAGDETRIPWRVFIPGLSSSSQIRQFQLAGGVGVRPPHLFVDGIGSPALAKALPGAVPWDPNSGLWTQPVVINFVPGWPLIDRIAGCLERELAATIFTVPPQGVSEQEVITEILARIPLVTSYYLLLAEINLATSELTRREEPLFEKGTVAGLQDEVTVTVTIPGVAKGGVYLPVMTRPEPPEEGLDPEPCTVGGIVLTTSKPNVPIRVTAKLEGAGHVSLTPSAPGRGSSGPDEVPAAAELAERWQAWRDHTDSIDVKFLIELSAADWKTFKARWDLVGKLMRAARTTLIGEEKRLRLQVVGYGHHDTQPELVDANLFTRSAARGVNWSEPTKDPVSTGLEHAFRYVAENTTWEAPTKRFLVTVGSRVPCVTDQLSEHAAYADRCPDNLNWRDELAKIKADNVTCLAVTFPRELPLHEFQEKFQRRHDDHIWQQIGSGGVFPTPDSDISNKLLTALGIHLDAPFPFAVFSPTEPGVNGVSKRRTA
;
A
#
# COMPACT_ATOMS: atom_id res chain seq x y z
N MET A 1 45.77 -39.50 11.64
CA MET A 1 45.44 -40.82 11.04
C MET A 1 43.95 -40.83 10.74
N SER A 2 43.50 -41.41 9.64
CA SER A 2 42.08 -41.57 9.32
C SER A 2 41.66 -43.03 9.48
N ALA A 3 40.49 -43.27 10.06
CA ALA A 3 39.96 -44.61 10.28
C ALA A 3 38.81 -44.88 9.30
N VAL A 4 38.79 -46.04 8.63
CA VAL A 4 37.69 -46.46 7.74
C VAL A 4 36.65 -47.23 8.55
N CYS A 5 35.40 -46.78 8.51
CA CYS A 5 34.28 -47.50 9.07
C CYS A 5 33.97 -48.76 8.26
N LEU A 6 33.93 -49.96 8.84
CA LEU A 6 33.50 -51.16 8.11
C LEU A 6 31.98 -51.23 7.86
N VAL A 7 31.22 -50.34 8.50
CA VAL A 7 29.75 -50.25 8.38
C VAL A 7 29.35 -49.12 7.44
N CYS A 8 29.99 -47.96 7.54
CA CYS A 8 29.73 -46.78 6.70
C CYS A 8 30.63 -46.72 5.46
N TYR A 9 31.77 -47.41 5.47
CA TYR A 9 32.87 -47.25 4.50
C TYR A 9 33.45 -45.81 4.47
N GLU A 10 33.08 -45.01 5.48
CA GLU A 10 33.53 -43.66 5.85
C GLU A 10 34.97 -43.57 6.38
N THR A 11 35.82 -42.69 5.86
CA THR A 11 37.02 -42.23 6.57
C THR A 11 36.68 -41.04 7.47
N TRP A 12 36.94 -41.13 8.77
CA TRP A 12 36.83 -39.96 9.68
C TRP A 12 38.18 -39.59 10.31
N PRO A 13 38.38 -38.32 10.73
CA PRO A 13 39.58 -37.91 11.43
C PRO A 13 39.66 -38.64 12.78
N ALA A 14 40.67 -39.50 12.99
CA ALA A 14 40.85 -40.23 14.25
C ALA A 14 41.42 -39.30 15.34
N VAL A 15 40.69 -38.23 15.65
CA VAL A 15 41.02 -37.26 16.69
C VAL A 15 40.01 -37.51 17.80
N ASP A 16 40.42 -38.32 18.78
CA ASP A 16 39.74 -38.65 20.05
C ASP A 16 38.48 -39.53 20.06
N GLU A 17 37.84 -39.85 18.93
CA GLU A 17 36.65 -40.72 18.90
C GLU A 17 36.94 -42.14 18.35
N THR A 18 36.78 -43.16 19.20
CA THR A 18 36.89 -44.59 18.83
C THR A 18 35.63 -45.13 18.12
N ARG A 19 34.57 -44.32 18.03
CA ARG A 19 33.26 -44.69 17.48
C ARG A 19 32.92 -43.89 16.24
N CYS A 20 32.34 -44.55 15.24
CA CYS A 20 31.73 -43.89 14.10
C CYS A 20 30.52 -43.05 14.55
N PRO A 21 30.46 -41.74 14.26
CA PRO A 21 29.31 -40.92 14.65
C PRO A 21 28.01 -41.37 13.99
N ASP A 22 28.08 -41.86 12.74
CA ASP A 22 26.90 -42.26 11.97
C ASP A 22 26.27 -43.59 12.42
N CYS A 23 27.10 -44.61 12.70
CA CYS A 23 26.62 -45.98 12.99
C CYS A 23 27.06 -46.55 14.33
N GLY A 24 27.83 -45.82 15.13
CA GLY A 24 28.33 -46.26 16.44
C GLY A 24 29.44 -47.32 16.40
N TRP A 25 29.91 -47.71 15.20
CA TRP A 25 30.95 -48.73 15.02
C TRP A 25 32.25 -48.35 15.73
N ILE A 26 32.75 -49.22 16.61
CA ILE A 26 34.04 -49.04 17.28
C ILE A 26 35.12 -49.67 16.40
N THR A 27 36.16 -48.92 16.02
CA THR A 27 37.36 -49.53 15.45
C THR A 27 38.09 -50.30 16.54
N ALA A 28 37.91 -51.62 16.60
CA ALA A 28 38.63 -52.47 17.52
C ALA A 28 40.11 -52.58 17.13
N ASP A 29 40.99 -52.56 18.13
CA ASP A 29 42.44 -52.74 17.98
C ASP A 29 42.76 -54.11 17.34
N GLY A 30 43.03 -54.11 16.03
CA GLY A 30 43.77 -55.17 15.33
C GLY A 30 43.12 -56.57 15.21
N ASN A 31 41.93 -56.81 15.74
CA ASN A 31 41.20 -58.08 15.60
C ASN A 31 40.13 -58.01 14.50
N ASP A 32 39.95 -59.12 13.78
CA ASP A 32 38.85 -59.28 12.81
C ASP A 32 37.50 -58.98 13.50
N PRO A 33 36.64 -58.15 12.89
CA PRO A 33 35.36 -57.77 13.48
C PRO A 33 34.45 -58.98 13.67
N ASP A 34 33.90 -59.14 14.87
CA ASP A 34 32.84 -60.13 15.12
C ASP A 34 31.61 -59.79 14.25
N SER A 35 31.10 -60.79 13.53
CA SER A 35 29.93 -60.66 12.66
C SER A 35 28.71 -60.12 13.42
N GLU A 36 28.57 -60.46 14.70
CA GLU A 36 27.47 -60.01 15.55
C GLU A 36 27.56 -58.50 15.85
N GLN A 37 28.77 -57.98 16.11
CA GLN A 37 28.99 -56.55 16.32
C GLN A 37 28.71 -55.75 15.05
N LEU A 38 29.11 -56.28 13.89
CA LEU A 38 28.91 -55.65 12.61
C LEU A 38 27.41 -55.59 12.24
N ASP A 39 26.67 -56.67 12.50
CA ASP A 39 25.23 -56.73 12.27
C ASP A 39 24.44 -55.85 13.24
N ARG A 40 24.87 -55.75 14.51
CA ARG A 40 24.32 -54.81 15.49
C ARG A 40 24.48 -53.35 15.05
N ALA A 41 25.68 -52.95 14.63
CA ALA A 41 25.94 -51.59 14.14
C ALA A 41 25.13 -51.26 12.87
N ARG A 42 24.96 -52.24 11.96
CA ARG A 42 24.09 -52.10 10.78
C ARG A 42 22.62 -51.93 11.16
N HIS A 43 22.13 -52.67 12.15
CA HIS A 43 20.77 -52.50 12.63
C HIS A 43 20.55 -51.11 13.24
N LEU A 44 21.43 -50.65 14.12
CA LEU A 44 21.33 -49.34 14.77
C LEU A 44 21.30 -48.21 13.73
N ARG A 45 22.12 -48.33 12.68
CA ARG A 45 22.09 -47.43 11.53
C ARG A 45 20.73 -47.39 10.84
N ASP A 46 20.14 -48.56 10.55
CA ASP A 46 18.81 -48.69 9.94
C ASP A 46 17.71 -48.09 10.83
N LEU A 47 17.83 -48.27 12.15
CA LEU A 47 16.90 -47.73 13.13
C LEU A 47 16.94 -46.19 13.16
N ARG A 48 18.14 -45.60 13.19
CA ARG A 48 18.33 -44.13 13.09
C ARG A 48 17.75 -43.58 11.79
N ALA A 49 17.96 -44.26 10.66
CA ALA A 49 17.37 -43.88 9.39
C ALA A 49 15.83 -43.92 9.43
N ALA A 50 15.22 -44.96 10.02
CA ALA A 50 13.77 -45.04 10.17
C ALA A 50 13.19 -43.90 11.02
N ILE A 51 13.87 -43.51 12.10
CA ILE A 51 13.46 -42.38 12.96
C ILE A 51 13.45 -41.08 12.15
N ARG A 52 14.52 -40.82 11.38
CA ARG A 52 14.64 -39.63 10.52
C ARG A 52 13.52 -39.56 9.49
N VAL A 53 13.18 -40.68 8.83
CA VAL A 53 12.09 -40.72 7.85
C VAL A 53 10.73 -40.50 8.54
N ALA A 54 10.48 -41.13 9.69
CA ALA A 54 9.22 -41.02 10.39
C ALA A 54 8.90 -39.57 10.82
N ARG A 55 9.90 -38.78 11.25
CA ARG A 55 9.68 -37.39 11.73
C ARG A 55 9.10 -36.48 10.67
N LYS A 56 9.39 -36.75 9.39
CA LYS A 56 8.82 -36.00 8.27
C LYS A 56 7.30 -36.18 8.12
N SER A 57 6.72 -37.25 8.67
CA SER A 57 5.27 -37.50 8.65
C SER A 57 4.51 -36.89 9.84
N GLY A 58 5.18 -36.12 10.72
CA GLY A 58 4.53 -35.50 11.89
C GLY A 58 4.44 -36.37 13.15
N TRP A 59 5.31 -37.38 13.26
CA TRP A 59 5.71 -38.18 14.45
C TRP A 59 4.74 -38.43 15.64
N PRO A 60 4.68 -39.66 16.16
CA PRO A 60 4.49 -40.92 15.46
C PRO A 60 3.09 -41.47 15.74
N THR A 61 2.44 -42.02 14.72
CA THR A 61 1.51 -43.12 15.01
C THR A 61 2.32 -44.43 15.03
N PRO A 62 1.99 -45.39 15.90
CA PRO A 62 2.58 -46.74 15.87
C PRO A 62 2.52 -47.44 14.49
N ALA A 63 1.67 -46.96 13.57
CA ALA A 63 1.52 -47.47 12.21
C ALA A 63 2.70 -47.11 11.28
N ASP A 64 3.34 -45.96 11.46
CA ASP A 64 4.47 -45.52 10.62
C ASP A 64 5.75 -46.31 10.93
N LEU A 65 6.05 -46.49 12.22
CA LEU A 65 7.10 -47.38 12.70
C LEU A 65 6.89 -48.83 12.23
N LYS A 66 5.65 -49.31 12.21
CA LYS A 66 5.31 -50.64 11.67
C LYS A 66 5.60 -50.76 10.16
N SER A 67 5.45 -49.67 9.41
CA SER A 67 5.74 -49.64 7.97
C SER A 67 7.24 -49.64 7.68
N PHE A 68 8.06 -48.96 8.50
CA PHE A 68 9.52 -48.96 8.36
C PHE A 68 10.22 -50.20 8.96
N ARG A 69 9.59 -50.91 9.91
CA ARG A 69 10.09 -52.19 10.44
C ARG A 69 10.39 -53.23 9.36
N ARG A 70 9.69 -53.20 8.22
CA ARG A 70 9.93 -54.11 7.08
C ARG A 70 11.24 -53.82 6.33
N LEU A 71 11.83 -52.64 6.55
CA LEU A 71 13.07 -52.21 5.90
C LEU A 71 14.29 -52.46 6.78
N LEU A 72 14.14 -52.60 8.10
CA LEU A 72 15.24 -52.81 9.05
C LEU A 72 15.91 -54.19 8.84
N ARG A 73 17.25 -54.25 8.86
CA ARG A 73 17.99 -55.53 8.88
C ARG A 73 17.88 -56.24 10.23
N GLY A 74 17.70 -57.56 10.22
CA GLY A 74 17.80 -58.35 11.44
C GLY A 74 16.64 -58.13 12.42
N THR A 75 16.58 -58.95 13.46
CA THR A 75 15.61 -58.86 14.55
C THR A 75 16.36 -58.39 15.79
N LEU A 76 16.13 -57.15 16.23
CA LEU A 76 16.61 -56.71 17.54
C LEU A 76 15.69 -57.29 18.62
N SER A 77 16.28 -58.05 19.54
CA SER A 77 15.74 -58.18 20.88
C SER A 77 15.86 -56.81 21.55
N THR A 78 14.75 -56.18 21.90
CA THR A 78 14.66 -54.81 22.44
C THR A 78 15.11 -54.69 23.91
N GLU A 79 16.05 -55.50 24.38
CA GLU A 79 16.26 -55.69 25.83
C GLU A 79 17.53 -55.07 26.43
N SER A 80 18.45 -54.46 25.66
CA SER A 80 19.62 -53.81 26.27
C SER A 80 19.41 -52.32 26.59
N ASP A 81 19.73 -51.92 27.82
CA ASP A 81 19.60 -50.54 28.32
C ASP A 81 20.49 -49.54 27.55
N GLU A 82 21.62 -49.99 26.99
CA GLU A 82 22.51 -49.15 26.17
C GLU A 82 21.88 -48.74 24.84
N GLU A 83 21.14 -49.64 24.20
CA GLU A 83 20.46 -49.37 22.93
C GLU A 83 19.27 -48.43 23.11
N ARG A 84 18.59 -48.55 24.25
CA ARG A 84 17.52 -47.62 24.62
C ARG A 84 18.07 -46.22 24.84
N LYS A 85 19.23 -46.08 25.49
CA LYS A 85 19.94 -44.80 25.63
C LYS A 85 20.38 -44.22 24.30
N GLU A 86 20.88 -45.04 23.37
CA GLU A 86 21.24 -44.54 22.03
C GLU A 86 20.01 -44.11 21.22
N LEU A 87 18.89 -44.82 21.37
CA LEU A 87 17.62 -44.45 20.75
C LEU A 87 17.10 -43.13 21.31
N ASP A 88 17.13 -42.98 22.64
CA ASP A 88 16.76 -41.74 23.33
C ASP A 88 17.70 -40.59 22.96
N ALA A 89 19.00 -40.84 22.77
CA ALA A 89 19.96 -39.86 22.30
C ALA A 89 19.67 -39.41 20.85
N ALA A 90 19.34 -40.37 19.96
CA ALA A 90 18.92 -40.06 18.59
C ALA A 90 17.60 -39.27 18.55
N HIS A 91 16.68 -39.53 19.49
CA HIS A 91 15.48 -38.72 19.67
C HIS A 91 15.81 -37.31 20.16
N ALA A 92 16.68 -37.18 21.17
CA ALA A 92 17.07 -35.89 21.74
C ALA A 92 17.88 -35.02 20.76
N GLU A 93 18.73 -35.61 19.93
CA GLU A 93 19.43 -34.91 18.85
C GLU A 93 18.44 -34.36 17.81
N ALA A 94 17.49 -35.19 17.39
CA ALA A 94 16.47 -34.79 16.45
C ALA A 94 15.48 -33.76 17.05
N ASP A 95 15.22 -33.79 18.37
CA ASP A 95 14.39 -32.79 19.08
C ASP A 95 15.11 -31.43 19.17
N ARG A 96 16.43 -31.43 19.42
CA ARG A 96 17.24 -30.21 19.39
C ARG A 96 17.21 -29.54 18.02
N ALA A 97 17.31 -30.32 16.94
CA ALA A 97 17.18 -29.79 15.57
C ALA A 97 15.79 -29.20 15.28
N GLN A 98 14.74 -29.67 15.96
CA GLN A 98 13.37 -29.15 15.83
C GLN A 98 13.10 -27.89 16.66
N GLN A 99 13.95 -27.50 17.61
CA GLN A 99 13.74 -26.32 18.45
C GLN A 99 14.37 -25.03 17.91
N MET A 100 15.08 -25.10 16.77
CA MET A 100 15.66 -23.92 16.15
C MET A 100 14.58 -23.02 15.53
N ASP A 101 14.61 -21.72 15.87
CA ASP A 101 13.84 -20.69 15.18
C ASP A 101 14.53 -20.37 13.84
N TRP A 102 14.03 -20.98 12.78
CA TRP A 102 14.60 -20.84 11.45
C TRP A 102 14.50 -19.41 10.90
N ARG A 103 13.49 -18.62 11.31
CA ARG A 103 13.37 -17.22 10.87
C ARG A 103 14.46 -16.37 11.50
N ALA A 104 14.75 -16.57 12.79
CA ALA A 104 15.87 -15.92 13.45
C ALA A 104 17.21 -16.28 12.75
N SER A 105 17.37 -17.55 12.36
CA SER A 105 18.56 -18.00 11.62
C SER A 105 18.69 -17.37 10.23
N VAL A 106 17.60 -17.20 9.48
CA VAL A 106 17.61 -16.54 8.17
C VAL A 106 17.91 -15.05 8.32
N ARG A 107 17.27 -14.38 9.30
CA ARG A 107 17.43 -12.94 9.53
C ARG A 107 18.83 -12.56 10.00
N GLY A 108 19.45 -13.41 10.81
CA GLY A 108 20.80 -13.19 11.36
C GLY A 108 21.94 -13.77 10.52
N SER A 109 21.71 -14.25 9.29
CA SER A 109 22.76 -14.86 8.48
C SER A 109 23.61 -13.81 7.76
N ASP A 110 24.84 -13.61 8.22
CA ASP A 110 25.82 -12.73 7.57
C ASP A 110 26.18 -13.21 6.15
N ALA A 111 26.21 -14.52 5.92
CA ALA A 111 26.51 -15.09 4.61
C ALA A 111 25.41 -14.81 3.56
N LEU A 112 24.13 -14.77 3.96
CA LEU A 112 23.06 -14.27 3.07
C LEU A 112 23.20 -12.78 2.82
N ALA A 113 23.52 -12.01 3.87
CA ALA A 113 23.66 -10.57 3.73
C ALA A 113 24.77 -10.22 2.75
N GLU A 114 25.94 -10.86 2.85
CA GLU A 114 27.07 -10.67 1.93
C GLU A 114 26.71 -11.12 0.51
N GLY A 115 26.11 -12.31 0.38
CA GLY A 115 25.69 -12.85 -0.90
C GLY A 115 24.66 -11.99 -1.64
N PHE A 116 23.62 -11.56 -0.94
CA PHE A 116 22.60 -10.69 -1.52
C PHE A 116 23.09 -9.28 -1.76
N THR A 117 24.01 -8.75 -0.94
CA THR A 117 24.66 -7.46 -1.22
C THR A 117 25.44 -7.52 -2.53
N LEU A 118 26.22 -8.59 -2.75
CA LEU A 118 26.90 -8.83 -4.02
C LEU A 118 25.91 -8.96 -5.18
N PHE A 119 24.83 -9.72 -5.02
CA PHE A 119 23.75 -9.86 -6.01
C PHE A 119 23.12 -8.51 -6.41
N THR A 120 23.01 -7.58 -5.46
CA THR A 120 22.43 -6.24 -5.70
C THR A 120 23.44 -5.19 -6.17
N ASP A 121 24.70 -5.25 -5.75
CA ASP A 121 25.73 -4.26 -6.08
C ASP A 121 26.18 -4.36 -7.55
N THR A 122 26.21 -5.58 -8.11
CA THR A 122 26.51 -5.75 -9.54
C THR A 122 25.32 -5.43 -10.45
N ALA A 123 24.10 -5.24 -9.90
CA ALA A 123 22.86 -5.04 -10.65
C ALA A 123 22.77 -3.76 -11.49
N SER A 124 23.72 -2.84 -11.33
CA SER A 124 23.78 -1.60 -12.10
C SER A 124 24.28 -1.76 -13.55
N SER A 125 24.70 -2.96 -14.00
CA SER A 125 25.23 -3.12 -15.38
C SER A 125 25.01 -4.47 -16.08
N LEU A 126 24.46 -5.50 -15.42
CA LEU A 126 24.30 -6.86 -15.98
C LEU A 126 23.00 -7.52 -15.48
N ARG A 127 22.44 -8.48 -16.24
CA ARG A 127 21.33 -9.34 -15.77
C ARG A 127 21.89 -10.28 -14.71
N HIS A 128 21.46 -10.18 -13.44
CA HIS A 128 21.93 -11.09 -12.38
C HIS A 128 20.88 -12.12 -12.04
N HIS A 129 21.37 -13.33 -11.77
CA HIS A 129 20.57 -14.52 -11.59
C HIS A 129 20.86 -15.13 -10.22
N LEU A 130 19.82 -15.30 -9.41
CA LEU A 130 19.85 -15.98 -8.13
C LEU A 130 19.28 -17.38 -8.30
N PHE A 131 20.01 -18.42 -7.91
CA PHE A 131 19.49 -19.78 -7.93
C PHE A 131 19.16 -20.25 -6.53
N ILE A 132 17.90 -20.58 -6.29
CA ILE A 132 17.49 -21.25 -5.07
C ILE A 132 17.41 -22.75 -5.35
N VAL A 133 18.32 -23.50 -4.75
CA VAL A 133 18.41 -24.96 -4.86
C VAL A 133 17.83 -25.58 -3.60
N ARG A 134 16.79 -26.40 -3.74
CA ARG A 134 16.10 -27.05 -2.63
C ARG A 134 16.43 -28.53 -2.62
N LEU A 135 16.91 -29.00 -1.48
CA LEU A 135 17.18 -30.41 -1.25
C LEU A 135 15.98 -30.98 -0.49
N THR A 136 15.16 -31.77 -1.20
CA THR A 136 13.95 -32.39 -0.64
C THR A 136 14.17 -33.88 -0.41
N ARG A 137 13.14 -34.58 0.10
CA ARG A 137 13.22 -36.04 0.31
C ARG A 137 13.22 -36.83 -1.01
N ASP A 138 12.69 -36.25 -2.07
CA ASP A 138 12.38 -36.97 -3.32
C ASP A 138 13.29 -36.53 -4.46
N ASP A 139 13.70 -35.26 -4.47
CA ASP A 139 14.47 -34.62 -5.53
C ASP A 139 15.33 -33.45 -5.02
N MET A 140 16.19 -32.99 -5.93
CA MET A 140 16.77 -31.66 -5.90
C MET A 140 15.98 -30.79 -6.87
N ALA A 141 15.55 -29.61 -6.42
CA ALA A 141 14.81 -28.68 -7.25
C ALA A 141 15.51 -27.31 -7.29
N ALA A 142 15.83 -26.81 -8.46
CA ALA A 142 16.46 -25.50 -8.66
C ALA A 142 15.47 -24.55 -9.34
N GLN A 143 15.31 -23.36 -8.78
CA GLN A 143 14.56 -22.26 -9.38
C GLN A 143 15.48 -21.07 -9.58
N GLU A 144 15.48 -20.54 -10.78
CA GLU A 144 16.15 -19.29 -11.13
C GLU A 144 15.25 -18.12 -10.75
N TYR A 145 15.84 -17.08 -10.17
CA TYR A 145 15.21 -15.80 -9.88
C TYR A 145 16.01 -14.67 -10.52
N VAL A 146 15.31 -13.76 -11.19
CA VAL A 146 15.87 -12.54 -11.74
C VAL A 146 15.19 -11.32 -11.13
N LEU A 147 15.92 -10.22 -11.05
CA LEU A 147 15.35 -8.97 -10.58
C LEU A 147 14.58 -8.30 -11.73
N ASN A 148 13.33 -7.93 -11.46
CA ASN A 148 12.55 -7.09 -12.35
C ASN A 148 13.27 -5.72 -12.50
N PRO A 149 13.65 -5.30 -13.72
CA PRO A 149 14.46 -4.11 -13.92
C PRO A 149 13.75 -2.81 -13.52
N GLY A 150 12.41 -2.80 -13.49
CA GLY A 150 11.63 -1.63 -13.06
C GLY A 150 11.46 -1.53 -11.55
N THR A 151 11.14 -2.66 -10.88
CA THR A 151 10.76 -2.65 -9.46
C THR A 151 11.85 -3.15 -8.50
N GLY A 152 12.85 -3.86 -9.03
CA GLY A 152 13.83 -4.61 -8.25
C GLY A 152 13.25 -5.84 -7.54
N ARG A 153 12.03 -6.27 -7.89
CA ARG A 153 11.40 -7.46 -7.31
C ARG A 153 12.06 -8.73 -7.85
N PRO A 154 12.43 -9.71 -7.01
CA PRO A 154 12.85 -11.02 -7.48
C PRO A 154 11.65 -11.79 -8.04
N GLU A 155 11.76 -12.24 -9.29
CA GLU A 155 10.74 -13.00 -10.00
C GLU A 155 11.34 -14.31 -10.53
N PRO A 156 10.59 -15.43 -10.48
CA PRO A 156 11.08 -16.68 -11.02
C PRO A 156 11.27 -16.55 -12.54
N ALA A 157 12.45 -16.94 -13.03
CA ALA A 157 12.73 -17.05 -14.45
C ALA A 157 12.59 -18.50 -14.91
N GLY A 158 11.80 -18.71 -15.95
CA GLY A 158 11.59 -20.04 -16.54
C GLY A 158 10.93 -21.05 -15.60
N ASP A 159 10.93 -22.30 -16.05
CA ASP A 159 10.37 -23.42 -15.30
C ASP A 159 11.36 -23.96 -14.26
N GLU A 160 10.81 -24.36 -13.12
CA GLU A 160 11.55 -25.01 -12.05
C GLU A 160 12.20 -26.32 -12.53
N THR A 161 13.51 -26.43 -12.37
CA THR A 161 14.25 -27.64 -12.74
C THR A 161 14.22 -28.63 -11.58
N ARG A 162 13.51 -29.76 -11.74
CA ARG A 162 13.51 -30.85 -10.76
C ARG A 162 14.26 -32.08 -11.24
N ILE A 163 15.21 -32.53 -10.43
CA ILE A 163 16.04 -33.69 -10.74
C ILE A 163 15.92 -34.70 -9.58
N PRO A 164 15.31 -35.88 -9.83
CA PRO A 164 15.13 -36.87 -8.79
C PRO A 164 16.48 -37.47 -8.38
N TRP A 165 16.64 -37.79 -7.09
CA TRP A 165 17.92 -38.25 -6.53
C TRP A 165 18.57 -39.43 -7.26
N ARG A 166 17.75 -40.28 -7.89
CA ARG A 166 18.20 -41.43 -8.70
C ARG A 166 19.11 -41.05 -9.88
N VAL A 167 19.05 -39.81 -10.35
CA VAL A 167 19.90 -39.30 -11.44
C VAL A 167 21.32 -39.04 -10.92
N PHE A 168 21.44 -38.54 -9.69
CA PHE A 168 22.73 -38.23 -9.05
C PHE A 168 23.36 -39.43 -8.36
N ILE A 169 22.55 -40.33 -7.83
CA ILE A 169 23.00 -41.49 -7.03
C ILE A 169 22.51 -42.77 -7.71
N PRO A 170 23.32 -43.34 -8.62
CA PRO A 170 23.05 -44.65 -9.21
C PRO A 170 22.90 -45.70 -8.10
N GLY A 171 21.82 -46.48 -8.15
CA GLY A 171 21.53 -47.54 -7.16
C GLY A 171 20.43 -47.21 -6.16
N LEU A 172 19.88 -45.98 -6.14
CA LEU A 172 18.68 -45.66 -5.36
C LEU A 172 17.47 -46.44 -5.89
N SER A 173 16.62 -46.92 -4.98
CA SER A 173 15.42 -47.67 -5.34
C SER A 173 14.39 -46.81 -6.10
N SER A 174 13.66 -47.46 -7.03
CA SER A 174 12.47 -46.85 -7.65
C SER A 174 11.34 -46.65 -6.65
N SER A 175 11.25 -47.49 -5.60
CA SER A 175 10.29 -47.32 -4.51
C SER A 175 10.64 -46.10 -3.67
N SER A 176 9.70 -45.14 -3.55
CA SER A 176 9.88 -43.90 -2.78
C SER A 176 10.24 -44.17 -1.32
N GLN A 177 9.56 -45.13 -0.66
CA GLN A 177 9.81 -45.45 0.74
C GLN A 177 11.21 -46.04 0.97
N ILE A 178 11.66 -46.93 0.07
CA ILE A 178 13.00 -47.53 0.15
C ILE A 178 14.07 -46.48 -0.17
N ARG A 179 13.84 -45.63 -1.17
CA ARG A 179 14.74 -44.55 -1.54
C ARG A 179 14.93 -43.54 -0.41
N GLN A 180 13.86 -43.09 0.21
CA GLN A 180 13.92 -42.18 1.36
C GLN A 180 14.67 -42.81 2.54
N PHE A 181 14.42 -44.10 2.80
CA PHE A 181 15.17 -44.85 3.81
C PHE A 181 16.68 -44.91 3.49
N GLN A 182 17.05 -45.14 2.22
CA GLN A 182 18.43 -45.10 1.75
C GLN A 182 19.08 -43.72 1.90
N LEU A 183 18.36 -42.65 1.54
CA LEU A 183 18.80 -41.25 1.69
C LEU A 183 19.00 -40.82 3.14
N ALA A 184 18.17 -41.32 4.06
CA ALA A 184 18.32 -41.14 5.50
C ALA A 184 19.49 -41.97 6.11
N GLY A 185 20.22 -42.72 5.28
CA GLY A 185 21.40 -43.50 5.66
C GLY A 185 21.12 -44.99 5.92
N GLY A 186 19.91 -45.49 5.68
CA GLY A 186 19.55 -46.88 5.90
C GLY A 186 20.06 -47.82 4.79
N VAL A 187 20.54 -48.99 5.18
CA VAL A 187 21.04 -50.03 4.30
C VAL A 187 19.95 -51.08 4.02
N GLY A 188 19.16 -51.41 5.04
CA GLY A 188 17.97 -52.26 4.97
C GLY A 188 18.18 -53.68 4.45
N VAL A 189 17.13 -54.48 4.31
CA VAL A 189 17.25 -55.95 4.08
C VAL A 189 17.74 -56.40 2.68
N ARG A 190 18.05 -55.48 1.74
CA ARG A 190 18.53 -55.80 0.37
C ARG A 190 20.05 -55.56 0.20
N PRO A 191 20.73 -56.21 -0.77
CA PRO A 191 22.19 -56.22 -0.83
C PRO A 191 22.80 -54.83 -1.11
N PRO A 192 23.97 -54.50 -0.55
CA PRO A 192 24.55 -53.16 -0.61
C PRO A 192 25.46 -53.02 -1.84
N HIS A 193 25.12 -52.12 -2.77
CA HIS A 193 26.07 -51.60 -3.79
C HIS A 193 26.19 -50.07 -3.71
N LEU A 194 25.22 -49.40 -3.08
CA LEU A 194 25.21 -47.94 -2.90
C LEU A 194 26.46 -47.40 -2.19
N PHE A 195 27.06 -48.20 -1.30
CA PHE A 195 28.16 -47.80 -0.41
C PHE A 195 29.55 -47.96 -1.02
N VAL A 196 29.69 -48.67 -2.14
CA VAL A 196 31.00 -48.94 -2.76
C VAL A 196 31.30 -47.95 -3.90
N ASP A 197 30.29 -47.50 -4.64
CA ASP A 197 30.48 -46.60 -5.81
C ASP A 197 29.69 -45.27 -5.77
N GLY A 198 28.73 -45.11 -4.84
CA GLY A 198 27.76 -44.00 -4.89
C GLY A 198 28.01 -42.83 -3.93
N ILE A 199 28.76 -43.06 -2.86
CA ILE A 199 28.86 -42.11 -1.75
C ILE A 199 30.25 -41.49 -1.77
N GLY A 200 30.33 -40.25 -2.26
CA GLY A 200 31.61 -39.54 -2.46
C GLY A 200 32.24 -39.74 -3.84
N SER A 201 31.50 -40.31 -4.80
CA SER A 201 32.00 -40.49 -6.16
C SER A 201 32.34 -39.12 -6.79
N PRO A 202 33.51 -38.97 -7.43
CA PRO A 202 33.80 -37.85 -8.31
C PRO A 202 32.71 -37.61 -9.37
N ALA A 203 31.88 -38.62 -9.68
CA ALA A 203 30.73 -38.47 -10.57
C ALA A 203 29.63 -37.55 -10.01
N LEU A 204 29.37 -37.57 -8.70
CA LEU A 204 28.40 -36.67 -8.07
C LEU A 204 28.88 -35.22 -8.13
N ALA A 205 30.15 -34.99 -7.77
CA ALA A 205 30.79 -33.66 -7.88
C ALA A 205 30.83 -33.15 -9.33
N LYS A 206 30.96 -34.03 -10.32
CA LYS A 206 30.87 -33.67 -11.75
C LYS A 206 29.44 -33.42 -12.25
N ALA A 207 28.45 -34.10 -11.69
CA ALA A 207 27.06 -34.00 -12.16
C ALA A 207 26.31 -32.80 -11.57
N LEU A 208 26.63 -32.39 -10.34
CA LEU A 208 25.94 -31.30 -9.64
C LEU A 208 26.09 -29.93 -10.34
N PRO A 209 27.29 -29.51 -10.83
CA PRO A 209 27.44 -28.26 -11.59
C PRO A 209 26.69 -28.25 -12.93
N GLY A 210 26.39 -29.41 -13.52
CA GLY A 210 25.57 -29.49 -14.74
C GLY A 210 24.07 -29.43 -14.47
N ALA A 211 23.65 -29.59 -13.21
CA ALA A 211 22.26 -29.62 -12.79
C ALA A 211 21.76 -28.27 -12.25
N VAL A 212 22.68 -27.43 -11.77
CA VAL A 212 22.44 -26.01 -11.51
C VAL A 212 23.16 -25.28 -12.64
N PRO A 213 22.48 -24.55 -13.54
CA PRO A 213 23.14 -23.86 -14.64
C PRO A 213 24.03 -22.73 -14.07
N TRP A 214 25.24 -23.12 -13.69
CA TRP A 214 26.28 -22.28 -13.11
C TRP A 214 27.40 -22.17 -14.12
N ASP A 215 27.62 -20.97 -14.64
CA ASP A 215 28.75 -20.67 -15.52
C ASP A 215 29.60 -19.56 -14.90
N PRO A 216 30.70 -19.89 -14.20
CA PRO A 216 31.59 -18.91 -13.61
C PRO A 216 32.35 -18.07 -14.65
N ASN A 217 32.32 -18.47 -15.94
CA ASN A 217 32.96 -17.77 -17.04
C ASN A 217 31.97 -16.99 -17.91
N SER A 218 30.66 -17.23 -17.77
CA SER A 218 29.66 -16.30 -18.29
C SER A 218 29.85 -15.00 -17.53
N GLY A 219 29.78 -13.85 -18.20
CA GLY A 219 29.80 -12.55 -17.51
C GLY A 219 28.61 -12.31 -16.57
N LEU A 220 27.81 -13.34 -16.26
CA LEU A 220 26.65 -13.34 -15.37
C LEU A 220 27.09 -13.95 -14.03
N TRP A 221 27.13 -13.13 -12.98
CA TRP A 221 27.45 -13.62 -11.66
C TRP A 221 26.27 -14.42 -11.08
N THR A 222 26.56 -15.60 -10.54
CA THR A 222 25.55 -16.57 -10.11
C THR A 222 25.87 -17.02 -8.69
N GLN A 223 25.01 -16.68 -7.71
CA GLN A 223 25.11 -17.24 -6.36
C GLN A 223 24.03 -18.29 -6.13
N PRO A 224 24.40 -19.56 -5.88
CA PRO A 224 23.46 -20.57 -5.45
C PRO A 224 23.19 -20.46 -3.94
N VAL A 225 21.92 -20.29 -3.58
CA VAL A 225 21.43 -20.44 -2.20
C VAL A 225 20.81 -21.83 -2.08
N VAL A 226 21.40 -22.68 -1.26
CA VAL A 226 20.95 -24.06 -1.06
C VAL A 226 20.08 -24.14 0.19
N ILE A 227 18.87 -24.66 0.08
CA ILE A 227 17.96 -24.87 1.21
C ILE A 227 17.80 -26.38 1.44
N ASN A 228 18.31 -26.87 2.56
CA ASN A 228 18.17 -28.24 3.01
C ASN A 228 16.91 -28.40 3.88
N PHE A 229 15.88 -29.02 3.30
CA PHE A 229 14.60 -29.30 3.99
C PHE A 229 14.59 -30.66 4.72
N VAL A 230 15.67 -31.43 4.64
CA VAL A 230 15.80 -32.74 5.30
C VAL A 230 17.13 -32.84 6.05
N PRO A 231 17.43 -31.89 6.95
CA PRO A 231 18.69 -31.90 7.66
C PRO A 231 18.88 -33.15 8.52
N GLY A 232 20.13 -33.58 8.62
CA GLY A 232 20.50 -34.81 9.33
C GLY A 232 20.30 -36.07 8.48
N TRP A 233 19.98 -35.94 7.20
CA TRP A 233 19.98 -37.05 6.24
C TRP A 233 21.38 -37.13 5.63
N PRO A 234 22.22 -38.13 5.99
CA PRO A 234 23.65 -38.07 5.70
C PRO A 234 23.99 -37.93 4.21
N LEU A 235 23.20 -38.52 3.31
CA LEU A 235 23.43 -38.38 1.87
C LEU A 235 23.07 -36.98 1.35
N ILE A 236 22.03 -36.35 1.90
CA ILE A 236 21.62 -35.00 1.51
C ILE A 236 22.57 -33.95 2.08
N ASP A 237 22.98 -34.11 3.35
CA ASP A 237 23.93 -33.22 3.99
C ASP A 237 25.29 -33.22 3.25
N ARG A 238 25.69 -34.38 2.70
CA ARG A 238 26.88 -34.47 1.84
C ARG A 238 26.71 -33.76 0.51
N ILE A 239 25.54 -33.89 -0.13
CA ILE A 239 25.25 -33.17 -1.36
C ILE A 239 25.30 -31.66 -1.09
N ALA A 240 24.72 -31.21 0.02
CA ALA A 240 24.82 -29.82 0.45
C ALA A 240 26.28 -29.39 0.60
N GLY A 241 27.11 -30.14 1.33
CA GLY A 241 28.54 -29.84 1.48
C GLY A 241 29.37 -29.97 0.19
N CYS A 242 28.92 -30.71 -0.82
CA CYS A 242 29.50 -30.67 -2.16
C CYS A 242 29.10 -29.40 -2.91
N LEU A 243 27.82 -28.99 -2.84
CA LEU A 243 27.36 -27.74 -3.46
C LEU A 243 28.05 -26.52 -2.85
N GLU A 244 28.23 -26.49 -1.53
CA GLU A 244 28.99 -25.43 -0.86
C GLU A 244 30.45 -25.37 -1.32
N ARG A 245 31.13 -26.51 -1.46
CA ARG A 245 32.53 -26.53 -1.90
C ARG A 245 32.73 -26.26 -3.39
N GLU A 246 31.91 -26.86 -4.25
CA GLU A 246 32.09 -26.81 -5.70
C GLU A 246 31.46 -25.56 -6.33
N LEU A 247 30.39 -25.02 -5.74
CA LEU A 247 29.66 -23.86 -6.26
C LEU A 247 29.73 -22.62 -5.35
N ALA A 248 30.52 -22.67 -4.26
CA ALA A 248 30.53 -21.64 -3.21
C ALA A 248 29.12 -21.31 -2.68
N ALA A 249 28.23 -22.31 -2.66
CA ALA A 249 26.84 -22.13 -2.30
C ALA A 249 26.66 -21.83 -0.81
N THR A 250 25.75 -20.92 -0.48
CA THR A 250 25.37 -20.68 0.92
C THR A 250 24.27 -21.66 1.33
N ILE A 251 24.52 -22.49 2.36
CA ILE A 251 23.56 -23.51 2.80
C ILE A 251 22.67 -22.98 3.94
N PHE A 252 21.36 -23.15 3.78
CA PHE A 252 20.33 -22.92 4.79
C PHE A 252 19.68 -24.24 5.17
N THR A 253 19.67 -24.52 6.46
CA THR A 253 18.99 -25.69 6.99
C THR A 253 17.64 -25.27 7.57
N VAL A 254 16.56 -25.88 7.06
CA VAL A 254 15.21 -25.65 7.58
C VAL A 254 14.83 -26.80 8.51
N PRO A 255 14.44 -26.52 9.75
CA PRO A 255 13.99 -27.56 10.67
C PRO A 255 12.68 -28.19 10.17
N PRO A 256 12.46 -29.50 10.39
CA PRO A 256 11.27 -30.22 9.92
C PRO A 256 10.06 -29.88 10.81
N GLN A 257 9.50 -28.68 10.67
CA GLN A 257 8.39 -28.14 11.49
C GLN A 257 7.05 -28.01 10.74
N GLY A 258 6.89 -28.61 9.56
CA GLY A 258 5.65 -28.47 8.77
C GLY A 258 5.49 -27.10 8.11
N VAL A 259 6.57 -26.32 8.04
CA VAL A 259 6.65 -25.05 7.30
C VAL A 259 6.60 -25.36 5.80
N SER A 260 5.86 -24.55 5.05
CA SER A 260 5.83 -24.72 3.59
C SER A 260 7.16 -24.29 2.96
N GLU A 261 7.61 -24.99 1.92
CA GLU A 261 8.84 -24.60 1.19
C GLU A 261 8.73 -23.15 0.68
N GLN A 262 7.54 -22.77 0.22
CA GLN A 262 7.26 -21.45 -0.31
C GLN A 262 7.44 -20.35 0.73
N GLU A 263 7.03 -20.58 1.97
CA GLU A 263 7.18 -19.61 3.06
C GLU A 263 8.65 -19.33 3.37
N VAL A 264 9.50 -20.37 3.36
CA VAL A 264 10.95 -20.21 3.54
C VAL A 264 11.56 -19.44 2.37
N ILE A 265 11.19 -19.78 1.14
CA ILE A 265 11.67 -19.08 -0.06
C ILE A 265 11.27 -17.60 -0.02
N THR A 266 10.01 -17.30 0.33
CA THR A 266 9.53 -15.92 0.47
C THR A 266 10.31 -15.15 1.54
N GLU A 267 10.57 -15.74 2.71
CA GLU A 267 11.39 -15.10 3.74
C GLU A 267 12.83 -14.87 3.26
N ILE A 268 13.45 -15.81 2.55
CA ILE A 268 14.80 -15.66 2.00
C ILE A 268 14.83 -14.54 0.94
N LEU A 269 13.89 -14.51 0.00
CA LEU A 269 13.81 -13.48 -1.04
C LEU A 269 13.52 -12.09 -0.45
N ALA A 270 12.79 -12.02 0.68
CA ALA A 270 12.55 -10.76 1.39
C ALA A 270 13.84 -10.12 1.94
N ARG A 271 14.92 -10.90 2.10
CA ARG A 271 16.23 -10.43 2.58
C ARG A 271 17.11 -9.82 1.48
N ILE A 272 16.65 -9.81 0.23
CA ILE A 272 17.36 -9.13 -0.85
C ILE A 272 17.33 -7.61 -0.60
N PRO A 273 18.49 -6.91 -0.56
CA PRO A 273 18.53 -5.47 -0.42
C PRO A 273 17.80 -4.73 -1.53
N LEU A 274 17.26 -3.56 -1.23
CA LEU A 274 16.65 -2.71 -2.24
C LEU A 274 17.71 -2.25 -3.26
N VAL A 275 17.46 -2.53 -4.55
CA VAL A 275 18.33 -2.06 -5.66
C VAL A 275 18.17 -0.55 -5.88
N THR A 276 17.01 0.00 -5.54
CA THR A 276 16.62 1.39 -5.77
C THR A 276 15.89 1.95 -4.55
N SER A 277 15.95 3.27 -4.36
CA SER A 277 15.24 3.92 -3.25
C SER A 277 13.73 4.00 -3.52
N TYR A 278 12.93 3.73 -2.49
CA TYR A 278 11.48 3.83 -2.55
C TYR A 278 10.99 5.13 -1.92
N TYR A 279 10.00 5.75 -2.54
CA TYR A 279 9.41 6.99 -2.08
C TYR A 279 7.89 6.99 -2.26
N LEU A 280 7.20 7.76 -1.45
CA LEU A 280 5.79 8.04 -1.60
C LEU A 280 5.64 9.28 -2.49
N LEU A 281 4.82 9.17 -3.54
CA LEU A 281 4.50 10.31 -4.38
C LEU A 281 3.33 11.09 -3.80
N LEU A 282 3.57 12.33 -3.40
CA LEU A 282 2.61 13.23 -2.76
C LEU A 282 2.46 14.52 -3.55
N ALA A 283 1.35 15.22 -3.30
CA ALA A 283 1.17 16.61 -3.71
C ALA A 283 1.64 17.55 -2.60
N GLU A 284 2.33 18.62 -2.94
CA GLU A 284 2.67 19.71 -2.01
C GLU A 284 1.96 20.98 -2.48
N ILE A 285 1.24 21.64 -1.57
CA ILE A 285 0.56 22.91 -1.88
C ILE A 285 1.39 24.06 -1.34
N ASN A 286 1.81 24.96 -2.23
CA ASN A 286 2.34 26.25 -1.83
C ASN A 286 1.17 27.15 -1.38
N LEU A 287 0.99 27.27 -0.06
CA LEU A 287 -0.10 28.06 0.53
C LEU A 287 -0.06 29.55 0.16
N ALA A 288 1.10 30.09 -0.26
CA ALA A 288 1.22 31.48 -0.66
C ALA A 288 0.81 31.72 -2.11
N THR A 289 1.11 30.80 -3.02
CA THR A 289 0.82 30.94 -4.46
C THR A 289 -0.39 30.12 -4.91
N SER A 290 -0.92 29.25 -4.05
CA SER A 290 -1.88 28.19 -4.41
C SER A 290 -1.35 27.22 -5.47
N GLU A 291 -0.03 27.20 -5.68
CA GLU A 291 0.59 26.31 -6.65
C GLU A 291 0.75 24.90 -6.06
N LEU A 292 0.26 23.91 -6.78
CA LEU A 292 0.45 22.50 -6.44
C LEU A 292 1.72 21.99 -7.12
N THR A 293 2.66 21.42 -6.37
CA THR A 293 3.88 20.79 -6.87
C THR A 293 3.95 19.31 -6.50
N ARG A 294 4.75 18.54 -7.25
CA ARG A 294 5.04 17.15 -6.95
C ARG A 294 6.08 17.07 -5.82
N ARG A 295 5.84 16.22 -4.83
CA ARG A 295 6.80 15.92 -3.76
C ARG A 295 7.07 14.42 -3.69
N GLU A 296 8.35 14.06 -3.65
CA GLU A 296 8.82 12.70 -3.45
C GLU A 296 9.25 12.56 -1.99
N GLU A 297 8.43 11.87 -1.18
CA GLU A 297 8.73 11.68 0.24
C GLU A 297 9.46 10.34 0.43
N PRO A 298 10.73 10.35 0.83
CA PRO A 298 11.53 9.13 0.90
C PRO A 298 10.99 8.15 1.95
N LEU A 299 10.88 6.87 1.58
CA LEU A 299 10.49 5.79 2.50
C LEU A 299 11.69 4.92 2.85
N PHE A 300 12.33 4.31 1.85
CA PHE A 300 13.43 3.38 2.06
C PHE A 300 14.56 3.69 1.09
N GLU A 301 15.79 3.66 1.56
CA GLU A 301 16.98 3.95 0.75
C GLU A 301 17.46 2.67 0.05
N LYS A 302 18.14 2.82 -1.10
CA LYS A 302 18.91 1.73 -1.73
C LYS A 302 19.78 1.02 -0.68
N GLY A 303 19.81 -0.31 -0.73
CA GLY A 303 20.51 -1.17 0.23
C GLY A 303 19.73 -1.51 1.50
N THR A 304 18.54 -0.93 1.71
CA THR A 304 17.68 -1.31 2.86
C THR A 304 17.22 -2.77 2.73
N VAL A 305 17.20 -3.53 3.84
CA VAL A 305 16.78 -4.93 3.88
C VAL A 305 15.59 -5.10 4.83
N ALA A 306 14.54 -5.77 4.37
CA ALA A 306 13.33 -6.04 5.17
C ALA A 306 13.62 -6.99 6.35
N GLY A 307 13.13 -6.69 7.53
CA GLY A 307 13.30 -7.48 8.77
C GLY A 307 14.42 -6.97 9.69
N LEU A 308 15.18 -5.94 9.31
CA LEU A 308 16.26 -5.35 10.12
C LEU A 308 16.00 -3.88 10.51
N GLN A 309 15.30 -3.09 9.70
CA GLN A 309 14.93 -1.68 9.94
C GLN A 309 13.74 -1.30 9.05
N ASP A 310 12.52 -1.33 9.57
CA ASP A 310 11.43 -1.65 8.64
C ASP A 310 10.21 -0.75 8.68
N GLU A 311 10.23 0.40 9.34
CA GLU A 311 9.04 1.26 9.37
C GLU A 311 9.37 2.74 9.23
N VAL A 312 8.72 3.38 8.26
CA VAL A 312 8.75 4.83 8.07
C VAL A 312 7.33 5.36 8.13
N THR A 313 7.11 6.35 8.99
CA THR A 313 5.80 6.98 9.12
C THR A 313 5.82 8.33 8.43
N VAL A 314 4.89 8.50 7.49
CA VAL A 314 4.65 9.75 6.75
C VAL A 314 3.31 10.32 7.17
N THR A 315 3.20 11.64 7.28
CA THR A 315 1.92 12.31 7.57
C THR A 315 1.34 12.91 6.30
N VAL A 316 0.11 12.51 5.97
CA VAL A 316 -0.59 12.94 4.76
C VAL A 316 -1.96 13.51 5.12
N THR A 317 -2.49 14.37 4.27
CA THR A 317 -3.82 14.94 4.40
C THR A 317 -4.60 14.70 3.11
N ILE A 318 -5.83 14.22 3.23
CA ILE A 318 -6.76 14.11 2.09
C ILE A 318 -7.55 15.42 1.99
N PRO A 319 -7.38 16.20 0.91
CA PRO A 319 -8.14 17.43 0.71
C PRO A 319 -9.59 17.11 0.32
N GLY A 320 -10.54 17.82 0.93
CA GLY A 320 -11.96 17.77 0.55
C GLY A 320 -12.64 16.40 0.72
N VAL A 321 -13.86 16.26 0.20
CA VAL A 321 -14.70 15.05 0.37
C VAL A 321 -14.46 14.06 -0.78
N ALA A 322 -13.27 13.47 -0.86
CA ALA A 322 -12.96 12.50 -1.93
C ALA A 322 -13.84 11.23 -1.82
N LYS A 323 -14.94 11.15 -2.58
CA LYS A 323 -15.75 9.93 -2.72
C LYS A 323 -14.92 8.87 -3.46
N GLY A 324 -14.57 7.80 -2.75
CA GLY A 324 -13.76 6.70 -3.29
C GLY A 324 -12.32 6.64 -2.75
N GLY A 325 -11.87 7.67 -2.03
CA GLY A 325 -10.52 7.71 -1.48
C GLY A 325 -9.46 8.22 -2.47
N VAL A 326 -8.24 8.33 -1.96
CA VAL A 326 -7.08 8.87 -2.66
C VAL A 326 -6.01 7.79 -2.77
N TYR A 327 -5.46 7.58 -3.96
CA TYR A 327 -4.41 6.61 -4.15
C TYR A 327 -3.06 7.16 -3.65
N LEU A 328 -2.37 6.38 -2.82
CA LEU A 328 -1.03 6.66 -2.30
C LEU A 328 -0.05 5.66 -2.93
N PRO A 329 0.54 6.01 -4.08
CA PRO A 329 1.50 5.14 -4.76
C PRO A 329 2.87 5.19 -4.09
N VAL A 330 3.44 4.01 -3.87
CA VAL A 330 4.86 3.83 -3.56
C VAL A 330 5.60 3.66 -4.88
N MET A 331 6.52 4.57 -5.14
CA MET A 331 7.26 4.65 -6.39
C MET A 331 8.73 4.29 -6.15
N THR A 332 9.38 3.88 -7.22
CA THR A 332 10.83 3.78 -7.32
C THR A 332 11.31 4.46 -8.61
N ARG A 333 12.59 4.84 -8.65
CA ARG A 333 13.27 5.29 -9.87
C ARG A 333 14.39 4.28 -10.17
N PRO A 334 14.28 3.49 -11.25
CA PRO A 334 15.36 2.63 -11.70
C PRO A 334 16.65 3.43 -11.93
N GLU A 335 17.80 2.76 -11.92
CA GLU A 335 19.03 3.38 -12.44
C GLU A 335 18.99 3.35 -13.99
N PRO A 336 19.49 4.40 -14.67
CA PRO A 336 19.46 4.47 -16.12
C PRO A 336 20.26 3.30 -16.73
N PRO A 337 19.68 2.53 -17.68
CA PRO A 337 20.40 1.43 -18.32
C PRO A 337 21.49 1.91 -19.28
N GLU A 338 21.42 3.15 -19.77
CA GLU A 338 22.42 3.79 -20.64
C GLU A 338 22.53 5.30 -20.31
N GLU A 339 23.72 5.89 -20.51
CA GLU A 339 23.91 7.34 -20.34
C GLU A 339 22.96 8.13 -21.28
N GLY A 340 22.01 8.86 -20.69
CA GLY A 340 21.15 9.81 -21.40
C GLY A 340 19.66 9.48 -21.46
N LEU A 341 19.22 8.34 -20.93
CA LEU A 341 17.80 8.02 -20.74
C LEU A 341 17.46 8.04 -19.25
N ASP A 342 16.72 9.05 -18.80
CA ASP A 342 16.14 9.06 -17.45
C ASP A 342 15.03 7.99 -17.39
N PRO A 343 15.20 6.93 -16.59
CA PRO A 343 14.21 5.86 -16.52
C PRO A 343 12.92 6.36 -15.90
N GLU A 344 11.79 5.95 -16.48
CA GLU A 344 10.48 6.35 -15.97
C GLU A 344 10.25 5.79 -14.54
N PRO A 345 9.67 6.60 -13.63
CA PRO A 345 9.27 6.12 -12.31
C PRO A 345 8.34 4.91 -12.41
N CYS A 346 8.65 3.85 -11.68
CA CYS A 346 7.85 2.64 -11.62
C CYS A 346 7.10 2.57 -10.29
N THR A 347 5.85 2.11 -10.30
CA THR A 347 5.09 1.91 -9.07
C THR A 347 5.34 0.51 -8.53
N VAL A 348 5.73 0.39 -7.26
CA VAL A 348 5.98 -0.90 -6.58
C VAL A 348 4.80 -1.35 -5.72
N GLY A 349 3.83 -0.46 -5.48
CA GLY A 349 2.61 -0.75 -4.74
C GLY A 349 1.87 0.52 -4.34
N GLY A 350 0.88 0.39 -3.47
CA GLY A 350 0.15 1.52 -2.92
C GLY A 350 -1.14 1.11 -2.21
N ILE A 351 -1.80 2.09 -1.61
CA ILE A 351 -3.11 1.91 -0.98
C ILE A 351 -4.09 2.96 -1.45
N VAL A 352 -5.38 2.64 -1.45
CA VAL A 352 -6.42 3.67 -1.52
C VAL A 352 -6.74 4.09 -0.09
N LEU A 353 -6.47 5.34 0.24
CA LEU A 353 -6.76 5.92 1.55
C LEU A 353 -8.07 6.68 1.52
N THR A 354 -8.94 6.36 2.46
CA THR A 354 -10.20 7.04 2.70
C THR A 354 -10.22 7.66 4.09
N THR A 355 -11.03 8.69 4.31
CA THR A 355 -11.23 9.27 5.64
C THR A 355 -12.67 9.76 5.80
N SER A 356 -13.20 9.60 7.02
CA SER A 356 -14.48 10.20 7.42
C SER A 356 -14.34 11.66 7.86
N LYS A 357 -13.10 12.11 8.08
CA LYS A 357 -12.75 13.48 8.48
C LYS A 357 -11.71 14.00 7.49
N PRO A 358 -12.14 14.62 6.38
CA PRO A 358 -11.21 15.19 5.42
C PRO A 358 -10.42 16.34 6.06
N ASN A 359 -9.27 16.66 5.48
CA ASN A 359 -8.38 17.74 5.94
C ASN A 359 -7.78 17.56 7.34
N VAL A 360 -7.83 16.34 7.89
CA VAL A 360 -7.16 15.99 9.14
C VAL A 360 -5.89 15.22 8.79
N PRO A 361 -4.74 15.52 9.43
CA PRO A 361 -3.52 14.74 9.25
C PRO A 361 -3.74 13.26 9.59
N ILE A 362 -3.31 12.38 8.68
CA ILE A 362 -3.34 10.92 8.81
C ILE A 362 -1.90 10.45 8.78
N ARG A 363 -1.48 9.68 9.78
CA ARG A 363 -0.17 9.03 9.76
C ARG A 363 -0.29 7.75 8.96
N VAL A 364 0.57 7.55 7.98
CA VAL A 364 0.67 6.34 7.19
C VAL A 364 2.03 5.71 7.50
N THR A 365 2.01 4.53 8.10
CA THR A 365 3.22 3.76 8.37
C THR A 365 3.47 2.83 7.18
N ALA A 366 4.57 3.08 6.47
CA ALA A 366 5.09 2.20 5.45
C ALA A 366 5.99 1.16 6.11
N LYS A 367 5.76 -0.11 5.80
CA LYS A 367 6.58 -1.23 6.22
C LYS A 367 7.18 -1.94 5.01
N LEU A 368 8.50 -2.14 5.02
CA LEU A 368 9.18 -2.90 3.98
C LEU A 368 9.03 -4.40 4.27
N GLU A 369 8.40 -5.13 3.36
CA GLU A 369 8.20 -6.59 3.48
C GLU A 369 9.17 -7.39 2.60
N GLY A 370 9.83 -6.71 1.65
CA GLY A 370 10.84 -7.26 0.76
C GLY A 370 11.04 -6.36 -0.45
N ALA A 371 12.01 -6.67 -1.30
CA ALA A 371 12.17 -5.96 -2.57
C ALA A 371 10.87 -6.08 -3.41
N GLY A 372 10.36 -4.93 -3.85
CA GLY A 372 9.09 -4.80 -4.57
C GLY A 372 7.82 -4.95 -3.72
N HIS A 373 7.91 -5.03 -2.40
CA HIS A 373 6.76 -5.21 -1.50
C HIS A 373 6.81 -4.26 -0.32
N VAL A 374 5.90 -3.28 -0.32
CA VAL A 374 5.71 -2.31 0.78
C VAL A 374 4.26 -2.35 1.21
N SER A 375 4.00 -2.58 2.49
CA SER A 375 2.68 -2.45 3.07
C SER A 375 2.51 -1.06 3.69
N LEU A 376 1.36 -0.42 3.43
CA LEU A 376 1.02 0.89 3.99
C LEU A 376 -0.14 0.75 4.97
N THR A 377 0.06 1.18 6.21
CA THR A 377 -0.96 1.12 7.27
C THR A 377 -1.32 2.52 7.76
N PRO A 378 -2.52 3.03 7.46
CA PRO A 378 -2.96 4.33 7.95
C PRO A 378 -3.47 4.27 9.40
N SER A 379 -3.19 5.32 10.16
CA SER A 379 -3.78 5.58 11.47
C SER A 379 -5.19 6.14 11.34
N ALA A 380 -6.01 6.00 12.39
CA ALA A 380 -7.27 6.72 12.47
C ALA A 380 -7.04 8.25 12.33
N PRO A 381 -7.94 9.00 11.67
CA PRO A 381 -9.24 8.58 11.12
C PRO A 381 -9.18 7.93 9.72
N GLY A 382 -8.00 7.74 9.16
CA GLY A 382 -7.79 7.11 7.86
C GLY A 382 -8.16 5.62 7.86
N ARG A 383 -8.58 5.13 6.69
CA ARG A 383 -8.79 3.71 6.40
C ARG A 383 -8.19 3.37 5.04
N GLY A 384 -7.39 2.31 4.99
CA GLY A 384 -6.82 1.80 3.75
C GLY A 384 -7.65 0.64 3.21
N SER A 385 -7.83 0.59 1.90
CA SER A 385 -8.12 -0.65 1.17
C SER A 385 -6.95 -0.98 0.25
N SER A 386 -6.89 -2.22 -0.24
CA SER A 386 -5.96 -2.58 -1.30
C SER A 386 -6.03 -1.55 -2.43
N GLY A 387 -4.87 -1.24 -3.01
CA GLY A 387 -4.80 -0.46 -4.23
C GLY A 387 -5.66 -1.07 -5.34
N PRO A 388 -6.00 -0.31 -6.40
CA PRO A 388 -6.54 -0.92 -7.61
C PRO A 388 -5.60 -2.02 -8.12
N ASP A 389 -6.18 -3.12 -8.65
CA ASP A 389 -5.42 -4.26 -9.18
C ASP A 389 -4.44 -3.85 -10.29
N GLU A 390 -4.81 -2.83 -11.06
CA GLU A 390 -3.93 -2.12 -11.98
C GLU A 390 -3.53 -0.78 -11.38
N VAL A 391 -2.24 -0.64 -11.14
CA VAL A 391 -1.65 0.57 -10.61
C VAL A 391 -1.54 1.60 -11.75
N PRO A 392 -2.09 2.82 -11.60
CA PRO A 392 -2.01 3.85 -12.63
C PRO A 392 -0.56 4.12 -13.02
N ALA A 393 -0.27 4.15 -14.33
CA ALA A 393 1.06 4.47 -14.84
C ALA A 393 1.46 5.91 -14.47
N ALA A 394 2.76 6.19 -14.38
CA ALA A 394 3.25 7.54 -14.07
C ALA A 394 2.72 8.61 -15.06
N ALA A 395 2.55 8.24 -16.33
CA ALA A 395 1.93 9.09 -17.35
C ALA A 395 0.46 9.39 -17.05
N GLU A 396 -0.32 8.38 -16.63
CA GLU A 396 -1.72 8.56 -16.26
C GLU A 396 -1.88 9.45 -15.01
N LEU A 397 -0.97 9.30 -14.05
CA LEU A 397 -0.89 10.16 -12.87
C LEU A 397 -0.59 11.62 -13.26
N ALA A 398 0.29 11.84 -14.24
CA ALA A 398 0.60 13.16 -14.78
C ALA A 398 -0.56 13.77 -15.60
N GLU A 399 -1.28 12.97 -16.39
CA GLU A 399 -2.48 13.41 -17.11
C GLU A 399 -3.60 13.80 -16.15
N ARG A 400 -3.86 12.99 -15.10
CA ARG A 400 -4.84 13.32 -14.05
C ARG A 400 -4.46 14.62 -13.32
N TRP A 401 -3.17 14.86 -13.11
CA TRP A 401 -2.66 16.10 -12.53
C TRP A 401 -2.90 17.31 -13.45
N GLN A 402 -2.59 17.18 -14.73
CA GLN A 402 -2.77 18.26 -15.70
C GLN A 402 -4.25 18.57 -15.92
N ALA A 403 -5.08 17.54 -16.07
CA ALA A 403 -6.53 17.68 -16.17
C ALA A 403 -7.12 18.40 -14.95
N TRP A 404 -6.63 18.11 -13.74
CA TRP A 404 -7.06 18.84 -12.54
C TRP A 404 -6.63 20.31 -12.58
N ARG A 405 -5.36 20.62 -12.94
CA ARG A 405 -4.90 22.01 -13.13
C ARG A 405 -5.75 22.76 -14.16
N ASP A 406 -6.08 22.13 -15.28
CA ASP A 406 -6.85 22.76 -16.35
C ASP A 406 -8.32 23.02 -15.96
N HIS A 407 -8.85 22.37 -14.90
CA HIS A 407 -10.19 22.59 -14.37
C HIS A 407 -10.24 23.58 -13.18
N THR A 408 -9.12 24.23 -12.84
CA THR A 408 -9.02 25.19 -11.71
C THR A 408 -9.38 26.63 -12.08
N ASP A 409 -10.49 26.85 -12.83
CA ASP A 409 -11.00 28.19 -13.09
C ASP A 409 -11.22 28.96 -11.77
N SER A 410 -10.83 30.23 -11.73
CA SER A 410 -11.16 31.14 -10.63
C SER A 410 -12.67 31.45 -10.65
N ILE A 411 -13.29 31.59 -9.49
CA ILE A 411 -14.73 31.71 -9.29
C ILE A 411 -15.00 33.04 -8.59
N ASP A 412 -15.80 33.90 -9.20
CA ASP A 412 -16.22 35.18 -8.64
C ASP A 412 -17.72 35.13 -8.30
N VAL A 413 -18.05 35.30 -7.03
CA VAL A 413 -19.42 35.17 -6.51
C VAL A 413 -19.87 36.46 -5.84
N LYS A 414 -20.94 37.06 -6.36
CA LYS A 414 -21.58 38.22 -5.74
C LYS A 414 -22.88 37.78 -5.08
N PHE A 415 -23.01 38.02 -3.78
CA PHE A 415 -24.24 37.81 -3.03
C PHE A 415 -25.05 39.10 -2.97
N LEU A 416 -26.31 39.05 -3.38
CA LEU A 416 -27.29 40.07 -3.03
C LEU A 416 -28.11 39.55 -1.85
N ILE A 417 -28.06 40.22 -0.69
CA ILE A 417 -28.77 39.80 0.52
C ILE A 417 -29.82 40.82 0.92
N GLU A 418 -31.05 40.34 1.08
CA GLU A 418 -32.15 41.13 1.61
C GLU A 418 -31.94 41.49 3.09
N LEU A 419 -31.79 42.78 3.36
CA LEU A 419 -31.60 43.38 4.67
C LEU A 419 -32.92 43.58 5.42
N SER A 420 -34.03 43.89 4.73
CA SER A 420 -35.31 44.10 5.42
C SER A 420 -35.86 42.77 5.94
N ALA A 421 -36.19 42.75 7.23
CA ALA A 421 -36.67 41.59 7.96
C ALA A 421 -37.53 42.04 9.15
N ALA A 422 -38.49 41.22 9.53
CA ALA A 422 -39.39 41.43 10.66
C ALA A 422 -38.63 41.41 11.99
N ASP A 423 -37.56 40.62 12.06
CA ASP A 423 -36.68 40.56 13.22
C ASP A 423 -35.20 40.32 12.84
N TRP A 424 -34.32 40.58 13.81
CA TRP A 424 -32.88 40.37 13.68
C TRP A 424 -32.52 38.89 13.46
N LYS A 425 -33.36 37.95 13.90
CA LYS A 425 -33.11 36.51 13.77
C LYS A 425 -33.22 36.08 12.30
N THR A 426 -34.21 36.61 11.59
CA THR A 426 -34.48 36.29 10.19
C THR A 426 -33.45 36.93 9.26
N PHE A 427 -33.09 38.18 9.53
CA PHE A 427 -31.92 38.83 8.93
C PHE A 427 -30.64 37.99 9.13
N LYS A 428 -30.35 37.62 10.39
CA LYS A 428 -29.16 36.81 10.73
C LYS A 428 -29.16 35.46 10.02
N ALA A 429 -30.31 34.82 9.81
CA ALA A 429 -30.39 33.55 9.09
C ALA A 429 -29.96 33.67 7.62
N ARG A 430 -30.28 34.79 6.95
CA ARG A 430 -29.85 35.08 5.58
C ARG A 430 -28.35 35.33 5.50
N TRP A 431 -27.80 36.08 6.47
CA TRP A 431 -26.35 36.33 6.57
C TRP A 431 -25.55 35.07 6.96
N ASP A 432 -26.08 34.26 7.88
CA ASP A 432 -25.45 33.01 8.33
C ASP A 432 -25.25 32.02 7.17
N LEU A 433 -26.01 32.12 6.08
CA LEU A 433 -25.81 31.35 4.85
C LEU A 433 -24.44 31.61 4.23
N VAL A 434 -24.04 32.89 4.07
CA VAL A 434 -22.73 33.26 3.55
C VAL A 434 -21.63 32.75 4.49
N GLY A 435 -21.83 32.89 5.80
CA GLY A 435 -20.89 32.37 6.80
C GLY A 435 -20.77 30.84 6.81
N LYS A 436 -21.84 30.10 6.52
CA LYS A 436 -21.82 28.63 6.36
C LYS A 436 -21.17 28.22 5.05
N LEU A 437 -21.48 28.91 3.94
CA LEU A 437 -20.87 28.66 2.65
C LEU A 437 -19.36 28.91 2.68
N MET A 438 -18.92 30.01 3.28
CA MET A 438 -17.49 30.30 3.44
C MET A 438 -16.77 29.26 4.30
N ARG A 439 -17.42 28.77 5.36
CA ARG A 439 -16.86 27.67 6.16
C ARG A 439 -16.75 26.38 5.34
N ALA A 440 -17.78 26.03 4.59
CA ALA A 440 -17.78 24.87 3.70
C ALA A 440 -16.74 25.02 2.57
N ALA A 441 -16.63 26.20 1.96
CA ALA A 441 -15.66 26.51 0.93
C ALA A 441 -14.22 26.40 1.46
N ARG A 442 -13.94 26.93 2.66
CA ARG A 442 -12.62 26.78 3.33
C ARG A 442 -12.27 25.32 3.60
N THR A 443 -13.25 24.48 3.92
CA THR A 443 -13.00 23.05 4.10
C THR A 443 -12.82 22.31 2.77
N THR A 444 -13.30 22.86 1.66
CA THR A 444 -13.23 22.20 0.34
C THR A 444 -12.05 22.68 -0.50
N LEU A 445 -11.66 23.96 -0.40
CA LEU A 445 -10.64 24.65 -1.20
C LEU A 445 -9.33 24.87 -0.45
N ILE A 446 -8.81 23.86 0.28
CA ILE A 446 -7.56 24.03 1.03
C ILE A 446 -6.40 24.34 0.08
N GLY A 447 -5.74 25.48 0.32
CA GLY A 447 -4.63 25.97 -0.49
C GLY A 447 -5.06 26.57 -1.83
N GLU A 448 -6.35 26.54 -2.18
CA GLU A 448 -6.93 27.19 -3.36
C GLU A 448 -7.87 28.34 -2.95
N GLU A 449 -7.71 28.90 -1.75
CA GLU A 449 -8.63 29.93 -1.23
C GLU A 449 -8.70 31.16 -2.12
N LYS A 450 -7.65 31.41 -2.91
CA LYS A 450 -7.58 32.49 -3.91
C LYS A 450 -8.44 32.24 -5.16
N ARG A 451 -8.90 31.00 -5.42
CA ARG A 451 -9.84 30.70 -6.50
C ARG A 451 -11.21 31.29 -6.23
N LEU A 452 -11.67 31.31 -4.97
CA LEU A 452 -13.01 31.81 -4.65
C LEU A 452 -12.94 33.26 -4.17
N ARG A 453 -13.51 34.15 -4.97
CA ARG A 453 -13.77 35.54 -4.58
C ARG A 453 -15.24 35.69 -4.27
N LEU A 454 -15.52 36.41 -3.18
CA LEU A 454 -16.87 36.60 -2.71
C LEU A 454 -17.08 38.06 -2.34
N GLN A 455 -18.09 38.71 -2.92
CA GLN A 455 -18.55 40.03 -2.51
C GLN A 455 -20.00 39.93 -2.04
N VAL A 456 -20.36 40.74 -1.04
CA VAL A 456 -21.74 40.77 -0.54
C VAL A 456 -22.29 42.18 -0.64
N VAL A 457 -23.48 42.31 -1.21
CA VAL A 457 -24.24 43.56 -1.30
C VAL A 457 -25.55 43.35 -0.57
N GLY A 458 -25.80 44.16 0.45
CA GLY A 458 -27.09 44.20 1.12
C GLY A 458 -28.06 45.11 0.37
N TYR A 459 -29.32 44.70 0.25
CA TYR A 459 -30.39 45.53 -0.29
C TYR A 459 -31.61 45.53 0.62
N GLY A 460 -32.27 46.68 0.77
CA GLY A 460 -33.43 46.87 1.65
C GLY A 460 -34.64 47.40 0.90
N HIS A 461 -35.28 48.43 1.43
CA HIS A 461 -36.34 49.19 0.76
C HIS A 461 -35.76 50.09 -0.36
N HIS A 462 -36.60 50.63 -1.24
CA HIS A 462 -36.15 51.56 -2.31
C HIS A 462 -35.46 52.84 -1.78
N ASP A 463 -35.80 53.29 -0.57
CA ASP A 463 -35.15 54.45 0.07
C ASP A 463 -33.79 54.12 0.72
N THR A 464 -33.43 52.83 0.79
CA THR A 464 -32.12 52.41 1.31
C THR A 464 -31.16 52.14 0.17
N GLN A 465 -30.04 52.84 0.15
CA GLN A 465 -28.98 52.56 -0.82
C GLN A 465 -28.41 51.16 -0.57
N PRO A 466 -28.11 50.38 -1.63
CA PRO A 466 -27.42 49.11 -1.48
C PRO A 466 -26.08 49.28 -0.75
N GLU A 467 -25.86 48.48 0.28
CA GLU A 467 -24.67 48.53 1.12
C GLU A 467 -23.68 47.45 0.65
N LEU A 468 -22.56 47.86 0.06
CA LEU A 468 -21.48 46.93 -0.30
C LEU A 468 -20.64 46.61 0.92
N VAL A 469 -20.57 45.31 1.21
CA VAL A 469 -19.65 44.75 2.18
C VAL A 469 -18.63 43.96 1.37
N ASP A 470 -17.54 44.66 1.04
CA ASP A 470 -16.39 44.03 0.41
C ASP A 470 -15.67 43.16 1.44
N ALA A 471 -15.32 41.95 1.02
CA ALA A 471 -14.29 41.20 1.68
C ALA A 471 -13.86 40.04 0.81
N ASN A 472 -12.56 40.00 0.53
CA ASN A 472 -11.84 38.73 0.51
C ASN A 472 -12.02 38.02 1.87
N LEU A 473 -13.19 37.42 2.10
CA LEU A 473 -13.64 36.86 3.38
C LEU A 473 -12.82 35.65 3.78
N PHE A 474 -11.87 35.16 2.97
CA PHE A 474 -10.96 34.08 3.33
C PHE A 474 -9.91 34.50 4.37
N THR A 475 -9.48 35.76 4.41
CA THR A 475 -8.40 36.25 5.30
C THR A 475 -8.89 36.79 6.65
N ARG A 476 -10.20 36.98 6.84
CA ARG A 476 -10.80 37.44 8.10
C ARG A 476 -11.96 36.56 8.55
N SER A 477 -12.26 36.55 9.86
CA SER A 477 -13.55 36.03 10.33
C SER A 477 -14.67 36.98 9.87
N ALA A 478 -15.12 36.77 8.63
CA ALA A 478 -16.28 37.36 7.96
C ALA A 478 -17.42 37.79 8.89
N ALA A 479 -17.71 36.94 9.88
CA ALA A 479 -18.87 37.06 10.75
C ALA A 479 -18.75 38.10 11.90
N ARG A 480 -17.59 38.72 12.14
CA ARG A 480 -17.37 39.56 13.35
C ARG A 480 -17.25 41.07 13.13
N GLY A 481 -17.25 41.57 11.89
CA GLY A 481 -16.83 42.97 11.63
C GLY A 481 -17.71 43.80 10.71
N VAL A 482 -18.86 43.29 10.27
CA VAL A 482 -19.73 44.00 9.34
C VAL A 482 -20.84 44.68 10.14
N ASN A 483 -20.74 46.00 10.30
CA ASN A 483 -21.80 46.83 10.87
C ASN A 483 -22.79 47.14 9.76
N TRP A 484 -23.76 46.26 9.55
CA TRP A 484 -24.94 46.58 8.75
C TRP A 484 -25.77 47.65 9.47
N SER A 485 -26.44 48.50 8.70
CA SER A 485 -27.53 49.30 9.24
C SER A 485 -28.61 48.39 9.87
N GLU A 486 -29.33 48.87 10.89
CA GLU A 486 -30.40 48.10 11.51
C GLU A 486 -31.41 47.60 10.46
N PRO A 487 -31.99 46.38 10.60
CA PRO A 487 -32.89 45.84 9.60
C PRO A 487 -34.08 46.76 9.47
N THR A 488 -34.39 47.17 8.24
CA THR A 488 -35.58 47.97 7.97
C THR A 488 -36.82 47.11 8.15
N LYS A 489 -37.74 47.56 9.00
CA LYS A 489 -39.05 46.92 9.22
C LYS A 489 -40.04 47.36 8.15
N ASP A 490 -39.72 47.05 6.91
CA ASP A 490 -40.67 47.17 5.80
C ASP A 490 -41.11 45.75 5.41
N PRO A 491 -42.41 45.42 5.48
CA PRO A 491 -42.89 44.10 5.13
C PRO A 491 -43.24 43.93 3.64
N VAL A 492 -43.29 45.00 2.84
CA VAL A 492 -43.95 44.97 1.51
C VAL A 492 -42.97 45.21 0.37
N SER A 493 -42.07 46.20 0.48
CA SER A 493 -41.22 46.59 -0.64
C SER A 493 -39.82 46.01 -0.58
N THR A 494 -39.21 45.87 -1.76
CA THR A 494 -37.85 45.39 -1.97
C THR A 494 -37.15 46.24 -3.02
N GLY A 495 -35.94 46.72 -2.71
CA GLY A 495 -35.08 47.50 -3.59
C GLY A 495 -34.27 46.63 -4.56
N LEU A 496 -34.84 45.55 -5.07
CA LEU A 496 -34.13 44.53 -5.85
C LEU A 496 -33.68 45.06 -7.22
N GLU A 497 -34.49 45.93 -7.84
CA GLU A 497 -34.19 46.72 -9.02
C GLU A 497 -32.91 47.57 -8.82
N HIS A 498 -32.85 48.27 -7.68
CA HIS A 498 -31.72 49.13 -7.32
C HIS A 498 -30.47 48.29 -7.02
N ALA A 499 -30.64 47.12 -6.42
CA ALA A 499 -29.55 46.18 -6.17
C ALA A 499 -28.96 45.62 -7.47
N PHE A 500 -29.79 45.25 -8.44
CA PHE A 500 -29.30 44.80 -9.75
C PHE A 500 -28.58 45.93 -10.50
N ARG A 501 -29.16 47.14 -10.55
CA ARG A 501 -28.49 48.32 -11.11
C ARG A 501 -27.13 48.55 -10.44
N TYR A 502 -27.09 48.47 -9.11
CA TYR A 502 -25.86 48.66 -8.34
C TYR A 502 -24.79 47.63 -8.73
N VAL A 503 -25.13 46.35 -8.81
CA VAL A 503 -24.19 45.29 -9.24
C VAL A 503 -23.72 45.54 -10.67
N ALA A 504 -24.62 45.86 -11.59
CA ALA A 504 -24.29 46.09 -13.00
C ALA A 504 -23.35 47.31 -13.21
N GLU A 505 -23.54 48.38 -12.43
CA GLU A 505 -22.84 49.66 -12.65
C GLU A 505 -21.63 49.86 -11.73
N ASN A 506 -21.66 49.34 -10.51
CA ASN A 506 -20.72 49.70 -9.44
C ASN A 506 -19.82 48.54 -8.99
N THR A 507 -20.00 47.33 -9.53
CA THR A 507 -19.15 46.19 -9.21
C THR A 507 -18.43 45.68 -10.45
N THR A 508 -17.13 45.46 -10.38
CA THR A 508 -16.35 44.89 -11.48
C THR A 508 -16.31 43.37 -11.36
N TRP A 509 -16.30 42.67 -12.48
CA TRP A 509 -16.00 41.23 -12.54
C TRP A 509 -14.58 41.06 -13.06
N GLU A 510 -13.73 40.31 -12.35
CA GLU A 510 -12.36 40.08 -12.83
C GLU A 510 -12.29 39.04 -13.97
N ALA A 511 -11.19 39.00 -14.72
CA ALA A 511 -11.00 38.18 -15.93
C ALA A 511 -9.96 37.06 -15.72
N PRO A 512 -10.04 35.92 -16.44
CA PRO A 512 -11.25 35.13 -16.74
C PRO A 512 -11.62 34.24 -15.53
N THR A 513 -12.83 34.44 -15.01
CA THR A 513 -13.42 33.71 -13.86
C THR A 513 -14.79 33.14 -14.25
N LYS A 514 -15.24 32.05 -13.62
CA LYS A 514 -16.66 31.66 -13.60
C LYS A 514 -17.41 32.62 -12.70
N ARG A 515 -18.41 33.32 -13.23
CA ARG A 515 -19.11 34.43 -12.55
C ARG A 515 -20.48 34.00 -12.08
N PHE A 516 -20.78 34.27 -10.82
CA PHE A 516 -22.06 33.93 -10.20
C PHE A 516 -22.67 35.11 -9.46
N LEU A 517 -23.97 35.32 -9.67
CA LEU A 517 -24.80 36.20 -8.85
C LEU A 517 -25.74 35.34 -8.03
N VAL A 518 -25.65 35.39 -6.70
CA VAL A 518 -26.52 34.66 -5.78
C VAL A 518 -27.46 35.64 -5.10
N THR A 519 -28.74 35.62 -5.47
CA THR A 519 -29.76 36.48 -4.87
C THR A 519 -30.43 35.76 -3.71
N VAL A 520 -30.36 36.34 -2.52
CA VAL A 520 -30.89 35.79 -1.27
C VAL A 520 -31.99 36.70 -0.76
N GLY A 521 -33.21 36.19 -0.63
CA GLY A 521 -34.34 36.98 -0.19
C GLY A 521 -35.64 36.19 -0.08
N SER A 522 -36.68 36.88 0.38
CA SER A 522 -38.02 36.36 0.63
C SER A 522 -39.09 37.06 -0.22
N ARG A 523 -38.80 38.25 -0.74
CA ARG A 523 -39.71 39.05 -1.57
C ARG A 523 -39.21 39.20 -2.99
N VAL A 524 -40.15 39.33 -3.92
CA VAL A 524 -39.89 39.52 -5.35
C VAL A 524 -40.11 40.98 -5.76
N PRO A 525 -39.39 41.50 -6.78
CA PRO A 525 -39.63 42.84 -7.32
C PRO A 525 -41.02 42.96 -7.96
N CYS A 526 -41.50 44.20 -8.10
CA CYS A 526 -42.80 44.46 -8.73
C CYS A 526 -42.75 44.17 -10.25
N VAL A 527 -43.79 43.55 -10.80
CA VAL A 527 -43.92 43.33 -12.25
C VAL A 527 -44.85 44.39 -12.83
N THR A 528 -44.30 45.30 -13.64
CA THR A 528 -45.00 46.45 -14.25
C THR A 528 -46.16 46.05 -15.18
N ASP A 529 -46.15 44.82 -15.70
CA ASP A 529 -46.95 44.42 -16.86
C ASP A 529 -48.25 43.68 -16.47
N GLN A 530 -48.44 43.36 -15.19
CA GLN A 530 -49.62 42.64 -14.68
C GLN A 530 -50.38 43.48 -13.65
N LEU A 531 -50.95 44.59 -14.12
CA LEU A 531 -52.04 45.28 -13.43
C LEU A 531 -53.31 44.41 -13.51
N SER A 532 -53.38 43.34 -12.71
CA SER A 532 -54.66 42.90 -12.21
C SER A 532 -54.88 43.58 -10.85
N GLU A 533 -56.11 43.93 -10.54
CA GLU A 533 -56.55 44.57 -9.28
C GLU A 533 -56.19 43.76 -7.99
N HIS A 534 -55.43 42.66 -8.16
CA HIS A 534 -55.01 41.69 -7.16
C HIS A 534 -53.48 41.74 -6.88
N ALA A 535 -52.70 42.54 -7.62
CA ALA A 535 -51.24 42.64 -7.52
C ALA A 535 -50.76 43.67 -6.45
N ALA A 536 -51.48 43.81 -5.34
CA ALA A 536 -51.33 44.90 -4.35
C ALA A 536 -50.17 44.73 -3.35
N TYR A 537 -49.12 43.94 -3.65
CA TYR A 537 -48.21 43.44 -2.61
C TYR A 537 -46.71 43.63 -2.87
N ALA A 538 -46.34 44.37 -3.91
CA ALA A 538 -44.99 44.88 -4.10
C ALA A 538 -45.10 46.32 -4.61
N ASP A 539 -44.41 47.25 -3.97
CA ASP A 539 -44.39 48.64 -4.43
C ASP A 539 -43.64 48.75 -5.75
N ARG A 540 -44.13 49.61 -6.64
CA ARG A 540 -43.39 49.94 -7.86
C ARG A 540 -42.09 50.63 -7.47
N CYS A 541 -41.02 50.33 -8.21
CA CYS A 541 -39.78 51.06 -8.07
C CYS A 541 -40.03 52.55 -8.33
N PRO A 542 -39.69 53.47 -7.39
CA PRO A 542 -39.93 54.90 -7.54
C PRO A 542 -39.14 55.51 -8.70
N ASP A 543 -38.03 54.89 -9.08
CA ASP A 543 -37.20 55.27 -10.23
C ASP A 543 -37.72 54.67 -11.55
N ASN A 544 -38.86 53.97 -11.55
CA ASN A 544 -39.41 53.22 -12.69
C ASN A 544 -38.41 52.23 -13.33
N LEU A 545 -37.48 51.68 -12.55
CA LEU A 545 -36.57 50.65 -13.03
C LEU A 545 -37.32 49.33 -13.26
N ASN A 546 -36.94 48.62 -14.32
CA ASN A 546 -37.40 47.28 -14.61
C ASN A 546 -36.31 46.27 -14.20
N TRP A 547 -36.59 45.46 -13.18
CA TRP A 547 -35.62 44.48 -12.66
C TRP A 547 -35.14 43.49 -13.73
N ARG A 548 -35.96 43.18 -14.75
CA ARG A 548 -35.56 42.27 -15.84
C ARG A 548 -34.48 42.89 -16.71
N ASP A 549 -34.60 44.18 -17.01
CA ASP A 549 -33.64 44.90 -17.83
C ASP A 549 -32.32 45.07 -17.06
N GLU A 550 -32.39 45.40 -15.77
CA GLU A 550 -31.21 45.48 -14.91
C GLU A 550 -30.51 44.12 -14.74
N LEU A 551 -31.26 43.03 -14.54
CA LEU A 551 -30.70 41.68 -14.48
C LEU A 551 -30.11 41.23 -15.82
N ALA A 552 -30.71 41.63 -16.95
CA ALA A 552 -30.21 41.31 -18.28
C ALA A 552 -28.83 41.96 -18.54
N LYS A 553 -28.60 43.19 -18.04
CA LYS A 553 -27.28 43.83 -18.09
C LYS A 553 -26.21 42.98 -17.38
N ILE A 554 -26.53 42.40 -16.22
CA ILE A 554 -25.61 41.51 -15.50
C ILE A 554 -25.37 40.20 -16.27
N LYS A 555 -26.43 39.60 -16.82
CA LYS A 555 -26.33 38.35 -17.60
C LYS A 555 -25.49 38.51 -18.88
N ALA A 556 -25.45 39.71 -19.46
CA ALA A 556 -24.61 40.01 -20.63
C ALA A 556 -23.11 39.79 -20.35
N ASP A 557 -22.68 39.85 -19.10
CA ASP A 557 -21.30 39.58 -18.67
C ASP A 557 -20.98 38.09 -18.43
N ASN A 558 -21.79 37.18 -19.01
CA ASN A 558 -21.74 35.72 -18.83
C ASN A 558 -21.89 35.27 -17.36
N VAL A 559 -22.72 35.97 -16.59
CA VAL A 559 -22.96 35.69 -15.17
C VAL A 559 -24.06 34.66 -15.00
N THR A 560 -23.77 33.58 -14.28
CA THR A 560 -24.76 32.58 -13.88
C THR A 560 -25.52 33.07 -12.65
N CYS A 561 -26.85 33.20 -12.77
CA CYS A 561 -27.69 33.72 -11.68
C CYS A 561 -28.35 32.59 -10.90
N LEU A 562 -28.15 32.57 -9.58
CA LEU A 562 -28.76 31.63 -8.63
C LEU A 562 -29.66 32.38 -7.66
N ALA A 563 -30.71 31.73 -7.17
CA ALA A 563 -31.61 32.30 -6.16
C ALA A 563 -31.72 31.38 -4.94
N VAL A 564 -31.66 31.96 -3.73
CA VAL A 564 -31.94 31.27 -2.46
C VAL A 564 -33.13 31.94 -1.80
N THR A 565 -34.25 31.22 -1.74
CA THR A 565 -35.52 31.80 -1.31
C THR A 565 -35.81 31.48 0.16
N PHE A 566 -36.23 32.49 0.90
CA PHE A 566 -36.71 32.40 2.27
C PHE A 566 -38.24 32.51 2.32
N PRO A 567 -38.92 31.87 3.28
CA PRO A 567 -40.34 32.09 3.49
C PRO A 567 -40.64 33.57 3.72
N ARG A 568 -41.74 34.06 3.14
CA ARG A 568 -42.27 35.40 3.46
C ARG A 568 -42.63 35.48 4.94
N GLU A 569 -42.34 36.61 5.55
CA GLU A 569 -42.51 36.82 6.99
C GLU A 569 -43.94 37.20 7.39
N LEU A 570 -44.75 37.73 6.45
CA LEU A 570 -46.17 37.97 6.67
C LEU A 570 -47.05 37.03 5.83
N PRO A 571 -48.07 36.39 6.45
CA PRO A 571 -48.99 35.51 5.74
C PRO A 571 -49.91 36.31 4.82
N LEU A 572 -50.12 35.79 3.61
CA LEU A 572 -51.14 36.28 2.68
C LEU A 572 -52.51 35.72 3.07
N HIS A 573 -53.59 36.39 2.66
CA HIS A 573 -54.95 35.87 2.86
C HIS A 573 -55.12 34.53 2.10
N GLU A 574 -55.71 33.51 2.76
CA GLU A 574 -55.64 32.08 2.40
C GLU A 574 -56.03 31.74 0.94
N PHE A 575 -56.95 32.50 0.34
CA PHE A 575 -57.43 32.28 -1.05
C PHE A 575 -56.51 32.89 -2.13
N GLN A 576 -55.70 33.89 -1.78
CA GLN A 576 -54.77 34.59 -2.69
C GLN A 576 -53.35 34.03 -2.61
N GLU A 577 -53.04 33.32 -1.53
CA GLU A 577 -51.72 32.78 -1.24
C GLU A 577 -51.22 31.80 -2.31
N LYS A 578 -52.10 30.94 -2.86
CA LYS A 578 -51.69 29.94 -3.86
C LYS A 578 -51.36 30.55 -5.23
N PHE A 579 -52.07 31.60 -5.64
CA PHE A 579 -51.80 32.31 -6.88
C PHE A 579 -50.51 33.13 -6.75
N GLN A 580 -50.36 33.86 -5.64
CA GLN A 580 -49.17 34.66 -5.37
C GLN A 580 -47.91 33.80 -5.24
N ARG A 581 -47.97 32.66 -4.55
CA ARG A 581 -46.82 31.74 -4.47
C ARG A 581 -46.35 31.27 -5.84
N ARG A 582 -47.26 30.89 -6.73
CA ARG A 582 -46.91 30.50 -8.12
C ARG A 582 -46.27 31.65 -8.89
N HIS A 583 -46.75 32.87 -8.68
CA HIS A 583 -46.21 34.06 -9.32
C HIS A 583 -44.81 34.40 -8.79
N ASP A 584 -44.62 34.37 -7.47
CA ASP A 584 -43.32 34.57 -6.83
C ASP A 584 -42.32 33.49 -7.25
N ASP A 585 -42.74 32.22 -7.28
CA ASP A 585 -41.91 31.10 -7.75
C ASP A 585 -41.46 31.33 -9.18
N HIS A 586 -42.34 31.84 -10.05
CA HIS A 586 -42.00 32.15 -11.43
C HIS A 586 -40.98 33.30 -11.53
N ILE A 587 -41.12 34.35 -10.73
CA ILE A 587 -40.14 35.44 -10.70
C ILE A 587 -38.80 34.94 -10.15
N TRP A 588 -38.80 34.15 -9.07
CA TRP A 588 -37.59 33.57 -8.53
C TRP A 588 -36.89 32.63 -9.50
N GLN A 589 -37.62 31.89 -10.33
CA GLN A 589 -37.06 31.10 -11.43
C GLN A 589 -36.41 31.97 -12.52
N GLN A 590 -36.98 33.15 -12.81
CA GLN A 590 -36.38 34.09 -13.76
C GLN A 590 -35.11 34.75 -13.20
N ILE A 591 -35.13 35.13 -11.92
CA ILE A 591 -33.98 35.68 -11.19
C ILE A 591 -32.87 34.61 -11.10
N GLY A 592 -33.19 33.44 -10.57
CA GLY A 592 -32.30 32.30 -10.41
C GLY A 592 -32.31 31.34 -11.60
N SER A 593 -32.12 31.84 -12.82
CA SER A 593 -32.23 31.00 -14.03
C SER A 593 -31.20 29.87 -14.11
N GLY A 594 -30.11 29.94 -13.32
CA GLY A 594 -29.13 28.87 -13.16
C GLY A 594 -29.44 27.89 -12.00
N GLY A 595 -30.46 28.19 -11.18
CA GLY A 595 -30.88 27.35 -10.06
C GLY A 595 -31.60 28.14 -8.97
N VAL A 596 -32.69 27.58 -8.44
CA VAL A 596 -33.45 28.12 -7.31
C VAL A 596 -33.42 27.13 -6.15
N PHE A 597 -32.99 27.60 -4.97
CA PHE A 597 -32.84 26.78 -3.77
C PHE A 597 -33.82 27.25 -2.68
N PRO A 598 -34.88 26.47 -2.40
CA PRO A 598 -35.90 26.84 -1.43
C PRO A 598 -35.49 26.46 -0.01
N THR A 599 -35.61 27.42 0.93
CA THR A 599 -35.41 27.28 2.40
C THR A 599 -34.02 26.75 2.80
N PRO A 600 -33.30 27.38 3.74
CA PRO A 600 -32.02 26.83 4.21
C PRO A 600 -32.25 25.56 5.05
N ASP A 601 -32.24 24.40 4.41
CA ASP A 601 -31.97 23.13 5.08
C ASP A 601 -30.50 23.08 5.55
N SER A 602 -30.12 22.06 6.33
CA SER A 602 -28.74 21.94 6.84
C SER A 602 -27.68 21.77 5.74
N ASP A 603 -28.08 21.50 4.50
CA ASP A 603 -27.21 21.10 3.39
C ASP A 603 -27.10 22.16 2.27
N ILE A 604 -27.81 23.28 2.40
CA ILE A 604 -27.84 24.37 1.41
C ILE A 604 -26.44 24.87 0.99
N SER A 605 -25.48 24.87 1.92
CA SER A 605 -24.09 25.29 1.62
C SER A 605 -23.40 24.32 0.68
N ASN A 606 -23.62 23.00 0.81
CA ASN A 606 -23.03 22.02 -0.10
C ASN A 606 -23.68 22.09 -1.48
N LYS A 607 -25.02 22.23 -1.54
CA LYS A 607 -25.76 22.41 -2.79
C LYS A 607 -25.27 23.63 -3.57
N LEU A 608 -25.02 24.75 -2.86
CA LEU A 608 -24.45 25.96 -3.47
C LEU A 608 -23.01 25.76 -3.94
N LEU A 609 -22.13 25.11 -3.15
CA LEU A 609 -20.76 24.80 -3.62
C LEU A 609 -20.77 23.97 -4.90
N THR A 610 -21.62 22.95 -4.98
CA THR A 610 -21.79 22.13 -6.19
C THR A 610 -22.27 22.98 -7.37
N ALA A 611 -23.26 23.87 -7.17
CA ALA A 611 -23.77 24.74 -8.22
C ALA A 611 -22.72 25.76 -8.71
N LEU A 612 -21.82 26.19 -7.83
CA LEU A 612 -20.68 27.06 -8.17
C LEU A 612 -19.57 26.33 -8.94
N GLY A 613 -19.69 25.02 -9.16
CA GLY A 613 -18.63 24.21 -9.77
C GLY A 613 -17.43 23.97 -8.84
N ILE A 614 -17.59 24.25 -7.54
CA ILE A 614 -16.64 23.81 -6.50
C ILE A 614 -16.98 22.35 -6.23
N HIS A 615 -16.48 21.48 -7.12
CA HIS A 615 -16.78 20.06 -7.08
C HIS A 615 -16.22 19.44 -5.80
N LEU A 616 -17.13 18.96 -4.95
CA LEU A 616 -16.82 18.01 -3.88
C LEU A 616 -16.42 16.64 -4.43
N ASP A 617 -16.71 16.38 -5.72
CA ASP A 617 -16.69 15.05 -6.34
C ASP A 617 -15.57 14.83 -7.37
N ALA A 618 -14.75 15.84 -7.69
CA ALA A 618 -13.58 15.62 -8.53
C ALA A 618 -12.50 14.94 -7.66
N PRO A 619 -12.12 13.68 -7.91
CA PRO A 619 -11.18 12.98 -7.05
C PRO A 619 -9.84 13.70 -7.14
N PHE A 620 -9.44 14.35 -6.05
CA PHE A 620 -8.09 14.85 -5.93
C PHE A 620 -7.16 13.64 -6.01
N PRO A 621 -6.30 13.51 -7.03
CA PRO A 621 -5.72 12.22 -7.38
C PRO A 621 -4.62 11.75 -6.40
N PHE A 622 -4.12 12.62 -5.52
CA PHE A 622 -2.96 12.38 -4.66
C PHE A 622 -3.18 12.82 -3.22
N ALA A 623 -2.53 12.20 -2.24
CA ALA A 623 -2.60 12.75 -0.89
C ALA A 623 -1.68 13.97 -0.80
N VAL A 624 -2.07 14.98 -0.01
CA VAL A 624 -1.26 16.19 0.19
C VAL A 624 -0.30 15.97 1.34
N PHE A 625 0.95 16.35 1.16
CA PHE A 625 1.94 16.39 2.23
C PHE A 625 1.51 17.38 3.32
N SER A 626 1.43 16.91 4.56
CA SER A 626 1.13 17.75 5.71
C SER A 626 2.35 17.82 6.61
N PRO A 627 3.07 18.97 6.67
CA PRO A 627 4.18 19.10 7.60
C PRO A 627 3.64 18.94 9.03
N THR A 628 4.20 17.98 9.77
CA THR A 628 3.95 17.80 11.21
C THR A 628 4.66 18.90 11.98
N GLU A 629 3.93 19.99 12.31
CA GLU A 629 4.36 21.13 13.15
C GLU A 629 5.72 21.80 12.78
N PRO A 630 5.85 23.13 12.93
CA PRO A 630 7.14 23.78 12.73
C PRO A 630 8.08 23.37 13.87
N GLY A 631 8.95 22.37 13.63
CA GLY A 631 10.02 22.03 14.58
C GLY A 631 10.59 20.62 14.55
N VAL A 632 9.98 19.64 13.85
CA VAL A 632 10.52 18.28 13.79
C VAL A 632 10.56 17.81 12.34
N ASN A 633 11.77 17.63 11.81
CA ASN A 633 11.99 17.02 10.49
C ASN A 633 11.14 15.74 10.39
N GLY A 634 10.22 15.73 9.43
CA GLY A 634 9.03 14.87 9.33
C GLY A 634 9.26 13.38 9.06
N VAL A 635 10.36 12.80 9.54
CA VAL A 635 10.64 11.36 9.43
C VAL A 635 11.07 10.86 10.80
N SER A 636 10.14 10.24 11.54
CA SER A 636 10.48 9.47 12.74
C SER A 636 10.89 8.06 12.31
N LYS A 637 12.16 7.84 11.94
CA LYS A 637 12.73 6.50 11.78
C LYS A 637 12.79 5.84 13.17
N ARG A 638 11.85 4.95 13.48
CA ARG A 638 11.89 4.19 14.73
C ARG A 638 12.77 2.96 14.52
N ARG A 639 14.04 3.02 14.94
CA ARG A 639 14.88 1.82 15.07
C ARG A 639 14.30 0.94 16.18
N THR A 640 13.73 -0.21 15.82
CA THR A 640 13.55 -1.30 16.79
C THR A 640 14.92 -1.90 17.07
N ALA A 641 15.28 -1.95 18.36
CA ALA A 641 16.54 -2.50 18.85
C ALA A 641 16.57 -4.02 18.80
#